data_AF-A0A812SEF9-F1
#
_entry.id   AF-A0A812SEF9-F1
#
_cell.length_a   1.000
_cell.length_b   1.000
_cell.length_c   1.000
_cell.angle_alpha   90.00
_cell.angle_beta   90.00
_cell.angle_gamma   90.00
#
_symmetry.space_group_name_H-M   'P 1'
#
loop_
_entity.id
_entity.type
_entity.pdbx_description
1 polymer ?
#
loop_
_entity_poly.entity_id
_entity_poly.type
_entity_poly.pdbx_seq_one_letter_code
_entity_poly.pdbx_strand_id
1 'polypeptide(L)'
;MADSKVKDMGLAEFGRKELTLAEHEMPGLMAARKEFGPSQPFKGMNINGSLHMTIQTGVLIETLAALGAKVRWCSCNIFSTQDHAAAAIAKAGTSTVFAWKGETLPEYWWCTEQMMTVPGADGCDQLVDDGGDATLLIHKGKEFEEKFAKDGSLPDPSSTTNAEFKCILQLLRDSIQVDKTKYTRMAAKCKGVSEETTTGVHRLREMAAKGELLFPAINVNDCVTKSKFDNVYGCRHSLPDSIMRATDVMIGGKRALVAGYGDVGKGCAFAMRGAGARVLITEIDPICALQACMEGFQVVTLEECVGEVDIFTSATGNFKIITLEHMKKMKNNAIVCNIGHFDNEIAMEDLEKCPGIKVENIKPQVDRFVFPDGHGVIVLASGRLVNLGCATGHPSFVMSCSFTNQVLAQLDILENCTKAKNYKNDVYLLPKKLDEKVAALHLPSLGASMTKLSKEQSDYIGVKDMGLAEFGRKELTLAEHEMPGLMAARKEFGPSQPFKGMNINGSLHMTIQTGVLIETLAALGAKVRWCSCNIFSTQDHAAAAIAKAGTSTVFAWKGETLPEYWWCTEQMMTVPGADGCDQLVDDGGDATLLIHKGKEFEEKFAKDGSLPDPSSTTNAEFKCILQLLKDSIQVDKTKYTRMAAKCKGVSEETLRVLGADFGAICESAKVLHETTTGVHRLREMAAKGELLFPAINVNDCVTKSKFDNVYGCRHSLPDSIMRATDVMIGGKRALVAGYGDVGKGCAFAMRGAGARVLITEIDPICALQACMEGFQVVTLEECVGEVDIFTSATGNFKIITLEHMKKMKNNAIVCNIGHFDNEIAMEDLEKCPGIKVENIKPQVDRFVFPDGHGVIVLASGRLVNLGCATGHPSFVMSCSFTNQVLAQLDILENCTKAKNYKNDVYLLPKKLDEKVAALHLPSLGASMTKLSKEQADYIGVPVEGPFKPDTYRY
;
A
#
# COMPACT_ATOMS: atom_id res chain seq x y z
N MET A 1 -43.88 -14.04 34.61
CA MET A 1 -43.17 -13.40 33.47
C MET A 1 -41.82 -14.07 33.38
N ALA A 2 -41.15 -14.04 32.22
CA ALA A 2 -39.74 -14.43 32.12
C ALA A 2 -38.88 -13.19 32.37
N ASP A 3 -38.16 -13.18 33.49
CA ASP A 3 -37.04 -12.27 33.73
C ASP A 3 -35.88 -12.62 32.77
N SER A 4 -34.88 -11.75 32.64
CA SER A 4 -33.72 -11.98 31.77
C SER A 4 -33.04 -13.32 32.09
N LYS A 5 -32.88 -14.20 31.08
CA LYS A 5 -32.13 -15.46 31.21
C LYS A 5 -30.74 -15.27 30.61
N VAL A 6 -29.75 -15.17 31.48
CA VAL A 6 -28.31 -15.10 31.16
C VAL A 6 -27.55 -16.12 32.00
N LYS A 7 -26.31 -16.44 31.62
CA LYS A 7 -25.50 -17.52 32.23
C LYS A 7 -25.16 -17.29 33.70
N ASP A 8 -24.68 -16.09 34.02
CA ASP A 8 -24.30 -15.69 35.38
C ASP A 8 -24.44 -14.17 35.57
N MET A 9 -25.31 -13.75 36.49
CA MET A 9 -25.52 -12.34 36.84
C MET A 9 -24.36 -11.74 37.68
N GLY A 10 -23.46 -12.56 38.22
CA GLY A 10 -22.24 -12.13 38.90
C GLY A 10 -21.29 -11.37 37.98
N LEU A 11 -21.23 -11.75 36.70
CA LEU A 11 -20.36 -11.14 35.69
C LEU A 11 -20.70 -9.69 35.33
N ALA A 12 -21.86 -9.18 35.76
CA ALA A 12 -22.39 -7.89 35.35
C ALA A 12 -21.51 -6.67 35.69
N GLU A 13 -20.68 -6.74 36.75
CA GLU A 13 -19.75 -5.65 37.08
C GLU A 13 -18.54 -5.62 36.12
N PHE A 14 -18.07 -6.79 35.69
CA PHE A 14 -17.00 -6.90 34.69
C PHE A 14 -17.50 -6.38 33.32
N GLY A 15 -18.67 -6.84 32.87
CA GLY A 15 -19.27 -6.35 31.63
C GLY A 15 -19.55 -4.84 31.64
N ARG A 16 -19.90 -4.25 32.79
CA ARG A 16 -20.04 -2.79 32.91
C ARG A 16 -18.72 -2.05 32.69
N LYS A 17 -17.59 -2.57 33.19
CA LYS A 17 -16.26 -1.97 33.00
C LYS A 17 -15.86 -2.00 31.52
N GLU A 18 -16.10 -3.11 30.83
CA GLU A 18 -15.83 -3.21 29.38
C GLU A 18 -16.80 -2.38 28.53
N LEU A 19 -18.07 -2.24 28.92
CA LEU A 19 -19.01 -1.31 28.29
C LEU A 19 -18.50 0.13 28.35
N THR A 20 -18.03 0.60 29.52
CA THR A 20 -17.47 1.95 29.65
C THR A 20 -16.19 2.14 28.82
N LEU A 21 -15.36 1.11 28.64
CA LEU A 21 -14.22 1.17 27.71
C LEU A 21 -14.70 1.25 26.24
N ALA A 22 -15.71 0.46 25.87
CA ALA A 22 -16.27 0.48 24.52
C ALA A 22 -16.99 1.80 24.18
N GLU A 23 -17.59 2.50 25.15
CA GLU A 23 -18.20 3.81 24.94
C GLU A 23 -17.19 4.87 24.45
N HIS A 24 -15.94 4.81 24.91
CA HIS A 24 -14.86 5.68 24.39
C HIS A 24 -14.50 5.35 22.93
N GLU A 25 -14.50 4.07 22.57
CA GLU A 25 -14.24 3.57 21.21
C GLU A 25 -15.44 3.70 20.27
N MET A 26 -16.63 4.12 20.74
CA MET A 26 -17.86 4.18 19.94
C MET A 26 -18.39 5.61 19.74
N PRO A 27 -17.61 6.52 19.11
CA PRO A 27 -17.93 7.94 19.02
C PRO A 27 -19.20 8.23 18.22
N GLY A 28 -19.54 7.39 17.23
CA GLY A 28 -20.77 7.52 16.46
C GLY A 28 -22.03 7.27 17.30
N LEU A 29 -22.02 6.22 18.13
CA LEU A 29 -23.11 5.96 19.09
C LEU A 29 -23.17 7.04 20.18
N MET A 30 -22.04 7.51 20.70
CA MET A 30 -22.01 8.59 21.69
C MET A 30 -22.53 9.91 21.11
N ALA A 31 -22.22 10.22 19.86
CA ALA A 31 -22.79 11.34 19.13
C ALA A 31 -24.30 11.18 18.92
N ALA A 32 -24.79 9.99 18.56
CA ALA A 32 -26.22 9.71 18.42
C ALA A 32 -26.97 9.88 19.76
N ARG A 33 -26.42 9.39 20.88
CA ARG A 33 -26.97 9.66 22.23
C ARG A 33 -27.03 11.17 22.53
N LYS A 34 -26.00 11.93 22.17
CA LYS A 34 -25.92 13.38 22.40
C LYS A 34 -26.88 14.19 21.51
N GLU A 35 -27.08 13.78 20.27
CA GLU A 35 -27.93 14.47 19.28
C GLU A 35 -29.42 14.15 19.46
N PHE A 36 -29.76 12.88 19.69
CA PHE A 36 -31.15 12.39 19.69
C PHE A 36 -31.67 12.00 21.09
N GLY A 37 -30.81 11.75 22.07
CA GLY A 37 -31.23 11.49 23.45
C GLY A 37 -32.15 12.57 24.04
N PRO A 38 -31.86 13.89 23.89
CA PRO A 38 -32.70 14.95 24.44
C PRO A 38 -34.14 15.00 23.91
N SER A 39 -34.40 14.50 22.69
CA SER A 39 -35.74 14.49 22.08
C SER A 39 -36.52 13.19 22.34
N GLN A 40 -35.88 12.15 22.88
CA GLN A 40 -36.50 10.85 23.20
C GLN A 40 -37.36 10.27 22.04
N PRO A 41 -36.81 10.13 20.81
CA PRO A 41 -37.59 9.81 19.61
C PRO A 41 -38.34 8.48 19.70
N PHE A 42 -37.81 7.48 20.41
CA PHE A 42 -38.43 6.16 20.54
C PHE A 42 -39.33 6.01 21.79
N LYS A 43 -39.68 7.12 22.47
CA LYS A 43 -40.36 7.11 23.77
C LYS A 43 -41.63 6.24 23.78
N GLY A 44 -41.53 5.09 24.43
CA GLY A 44 -42.65 4.16 24.63
C GLY A 44 -42.83 3.10 23.54
N MET A 45 -42.02 3.15 22.47
CA MET A 45 -41.91 2.06 21.48
C MET A 45 -41.17 0.87 22.06
N ASN A 46 -41.48 -0.33 21.55
CA ASN A 46 -40.78 -1.56 21.88
C ASN A 46 -39.86 -1.89 20.71
N ILE A 47 -38.54 -1.76 20.89
CA ILE A 47 -37.54 -2.11 19.87
C ILE A 47 -36.87 -3.41 20.29
N ASN A 48 -36.97 -4.42 19.43
CA ASN A 48 -36.44 -5.75 19.68
C ASN A 48 -35.19 -5.98 18.85
N GLY A 49 -34.25 -6.80 19.35
CA GLY A 49 -33.03 -7.11 18.62
C GLY A 49 -32.52 -8.54 18.74
N SER A 50 -31.91 -9.01 17.67
CA SER A 50 -31.27 -10.33 17.53
C SER A 50 -29.75 -10.26 17.32
N LEU A 51 -29.14 -9.08 17.16
CA LEU A 51 -27.69 -8.98 16.92
C LEU A 51 -26.87 -9.72 18.01
N HIS A 52 -25.73 -10.28 17.63
CA HIS A 52 -24.76 -10.94 18.53
C HIS A 52 -24.64 -10.22 19.89
N MET A 53 -24.92 -10.90 21.00
CA MET A 53 -24.96 -10.29 22.34
C MET A 53 -23.55 -10.04 22.91
N THR A 54 -22.86 -9.04 22.36
CA THR A 54 -21.49 -8.61 22.72
C THR A 54 -21.50 -7.32 23.56
N ILE A 55 -20.31 -6.91 24.02
CA ILE A 55 -20.07 -5.58 24.62
C ILE A 55 -20.49 -4.46 23.67
N GLN A 56 -20.14 -4.55 22.39
CA GLN A 56 -20.49 -3.54 21.37
C GLN A 56 -22.01 -3.43 21.23
N THR A 57 -22.70 -4.56 21.19
CA THR A 57 -24.18 -4.62 21.11
C THR A 57 -24.83 -4.08 22.38
N GLY A 58 -24.20 -4.25 23.55
CA GLY A 58 -24.62 -3.58 24.78
C GLY A 58 -24.59 -2.04 24.68
N VAL A 59 -23.56 -1.46 24.04
CA VAL A 59 -23.50 0.00 23.81
C VAL A 59 -24.61 0.48 22.85
N LEU A 60 -25.00 -0.35 21.86
CA LEU A 60 -26.16 -0.09 20.98
C LEU A 60 -27.49 -0.18 21.77
N ILE A 61 -27.70 -1.24 22.56
CA ILE A 61 -28.89 -1.42 23.40
C ILE A 61 -29.08 -0.19 24.30
N GLU A 62 -28.03 0.27 24.97
CA GLU A 62 -28.09 1.44 25.84
C GLU A 62 -28.24 2.76 25.06
N THR A 63 -27.87 2.78 23.78
CA THR A 63 -28.17 3.92 22.88
C THR A 63 -29.66 3.95 22.51
N LEU A 64 -30.27 2.82 22.15
CA LEU A 64 -31.70 2.72 21.86
C LEU A 64 -32.55 3.07 23.10
N ALA A 65 -32.15 2.56 24.27
CA ALA A 65 -32.77 2.91 25.56
C ALA A 65 -32.58 4.40 25.90
N ALA A 66 -31.39 4.98 25.68
CA ALA A 66 -31.14 6.41 25.87
C ALA A 66 -31.93 7.31 24.90
N LEU A 67 -32.38 6.79 23.75
CA LEU A 67 -33.32 7.45 22.83
C LEU A 67 -34.80 7.18 23.18
N GLY A 68 -35.09 6.48 24.28
CA GLY A 68 -36.44 6.31 24.86
C GLY A 68 -37.13 4.96 24.57
N ALA A 69 -36.46 4.03 23.88
CA ALA A 69 -37.03 2.72 23.55
C ALA A 69 -37.11 1.79 24.77
N LYS A 70 -38.12 0.92 24.80
CA LYS A 70 -38.13 -0.30 25.61
C LYS A 70 -37.46 -1.41 24.82
N VAL A 71 -36.41 -2.02 25.35
CA VAL A 71 -35.58 -2.96 24.60
C VAL A 71 -35.73 -4.41 25.11
N ARG A 72 -35.76 -5.37 24.18
CA ARG A 72 -35.64 -6.81 24.44
C ARG A 72 -34.64 -7.40 23.46
N TRP A 73 -33.81 -8.35 23.91
CA TRP A 73 -32.69 -8.86 23.11
C TRP A 73 -32.47 -10.37 23.25
N CYS A 74 -32.08 -11.01 22.16
CA CYS A 74 -31.44 -12.32 22.11
C CYS A 74 -30.20 -12.27 21.21
N SER A 75 -29.38 -13.32 21.22
CA SER A 75 -28.23 -13.44 20.32
C SER A 75 -28.66 -14.14 19.02
N CYS A 76 -28.04 -13.83 17.88
CA CYS A 76 -28.25 -14.53 16.60
C CYS A 76 -27.32 -15.75 16.41
N ASN A 77 -26.39 -16.01 17.33
CA ASN A 77 -25.53 -17.19 17.25
C ASN A 77 -25.11 -17.74 18.63
N ILE A 78 -25.32 -19.05 18.81
CA ILE A 78 -25.08 -19.84 20.04
C ILE A 78 -23.70 -19.71 20.69
N PHE A 79 -22.67 -19.33 19.94
CA PHE A 79 -21.30 -19.15 20.45
C PHE A 79 -20.86 -17.68 20.49
N SER A 80 -21.67 -16.74 20.00
CA SER A 80 -21.27 -15.32 19.89
C SER A 80 -21.45 -14.49 21.16
N THR A 81 -22.32 -14.94 22.07
CA THR A 81 -22.66 -14.21 23.29
C THR A 81 -21.43 -13.98 24.18
N GLN A 82 -21.28 -12.75 24.68
CA GLN A 82 -20.40 -12.42 25.79
C GLN A 82 -21.20 -12.42 27.08
N ASP A 83 -21.07 -13.48 27.89
CA ASP A 83 -21.88 -13.71 29.10
C ASP A 83 -21.88 -12.52 30.09
N HIS A 84 -20.74 -11.82 30.20
CA HIS A 84 -20.58 -10.62 31.02
C HIS A 84 -21.33 -9.40 30.45
N ALA A 85 -21.38 -9.23 29.13
CA ALA A 85 -22.13 -8.15 28.48
C ALA A 85 -23.64 -8.35 28.67
N ALA A 86 -24.13 -9.58 28.43
CA ALA A 86 -25.51 -9.97 28.67
C ALA A 86 -25.94 -9.69 30.13
N ALA A 87 -25.11 -10.08 31.09
CA ALA A 87 -25.34 -9.82 32.52
C ALA A 87 -25.32 -8.32 32.88
N ALA A 88 -24.41 -7.53 32.28
CA ALA A 88 -24.29 -6.09 32.56
C ALA A 88 -25.50 -5.29 32.06
N ILE A 89 -26.07 -5.67 30.92
CA ILE A 89 -27.30 -5.09 30.36
C ILE A 89 -28.53 -5.54 31.16
N ALA A 90 -28.65 -6.84 31.45
CA ALA A 90 -29.74 -7.38 32.26
C ALA A 90 -29.80 -6.75 33.66
N LYS A 91 -28.64 -6.54 34.31
CA LYS A 91 -28.55 -5.91 35.65
C LYS A 91 -28.81 -4.40 35.62
N ALA A 92 -28.54 -3.72 34.51
CA ALA A 92 -28.85 -2.30 34.34
C ALA A 92 -30.34 -2.04 34.10
N GLY A 93 -31.11 -3.06 33.71
CA GLY A 93 -32.53 -2.92 33.36
C GLY A 93 -32.78 -2.18 32.03
N THR A 94 -31.72 -1.94 31.24
CA THR A 94 -31.79 -1.26 29.94
C THR A 94 -32.37 -2.15 28.83
N SER A 95 -32.35 -3.48 29.01
CA SER A 95 -33.07 -4.44 28.17
C SER A 95 -33.43 -5.72 28.94
N THR A 96 -34.47 -6.43 28.51
CA THR A 96 -34.66 -7.85 28.90
C THR A 96 -33.85 -8.74 27.96
N VAL A 97 -32.93 -9.55 28.49
CA VAL A 97 -31.96 -10.32 27.70
C VAL A 97 -32.18 -11.82 27.85
N PHE A 98 -32.19 -12.54 26.72
CA PHE A 98 -32.23 -14.00 26.65
C PHE A 98 -31.04 -14.47 25.80
N ALA A 99 -29.87 -14.69 26.45
CA ALA A 99 -28.63 -15.04 25.77
C ALA A 99 -27.55 -15.63 26.71
N TRP A 100 -26.85 -16.68 26.28
CA TRP A 100 -25.60 -17.18 26.89
C TRP A 100 -24.65 -17.80 25.85
N LYS A 101 -23.35 -17.93 26.17
CA LYS A 101 -22.38 -18.61 25.30
C LYS A 101 -22.43 -20.12 25.53
N GLY A 102 -22.75 -20.86 24.48
CA GLY A 102 -22.94 -22.32 24.51
C GLY A 102 -24.40 -22.77 24.57
N GLU A 103 -25.32 -22.01 23.95
CA GLU A 103 -26.72 -22.42 23.76
C GLU A 103 -26.84 -23.68 22.90
N THR A 104 -27.84 -24.52 23.19
CA THR A 104 -28.31 -25.55 22.24
C THR A 104 -29.31 -24.96 21.23
N LEU A 105 -29.49 -25.59 20.06
CA LEU A 105 -30.44 -25.08 19.05
C LEU A 105 -31.89 -24.91 19.57
N PRO A 106 -32.46 -25.79 20.42
CA PRO A 106 -33.76 -25.54 21.03
C PRO A 106 -33.79 -24.33 21.98
N GLU A 107 -32.69 -24.08 22.70
CA GLU A 107 -32.57 -22.92 23.59
C GLU A 107 -32.42 -21.61 22.82
N TYR A 108 -31.67 -21.62 21.73
CA TYR A 108 -31.53 -20.49 20.81
C TYR A 108 -32.88 -20.04 20.26
N TRP A 109 -33.65 -20.95 19.67
CA TRP A 109 -34.99 -20.63 19.15
C TRP A 109 -35.98 -20.22 20.24
N TRP A 110 -35.86 -20.80 21.44
CA TRP A 110 -36.61 -20.34 22.63
C TRP A 110 -36.24 -18.90 23.02
N CYS A 111 -34.95 -18.52 23.02
CA CYS A 111 -34.49 -17.15 23.29
C CYS A 111 -35.08 -16.16 22.28
N THR A 112 -35.10 -16.50 20.99
CA THR A 112 -35.74 -15.71 19.93
C THR A 112 -37.24 -15.51 20.19
N GLU A 113 -37.97 -16.55 20.58
CA GLU A 113 -39.38 -16.42 20.95
C GLU A 113 -39.59 -15.58 22.23
N GLN A 114 -38.77 -15.73 23.26
CA GLN A 114 -38.89 -14.92 24.49
C GLN A 114 -38.59 -13.45 24.22
N MET A 115 -37.60 -13.15 23.38
CA MET A 115 -37.31 -11.79 22.92
C MET A 115 -38.54 -11.18 22.25
N MET A 116 -39.11 -11.84 21.24
CA MET A 116 -40.29 -11.35 20.48
C MET A 116 -41.59 -11.28 21.27
N THR A 117 -41.75 -12.10 22.31
CA THR A 117 -42.97 -12.13 23.13
C THR A 117 -42.98 -10.98 24.15
N VAL A 118 -43.51 -9.81 23.73
CA VAL A 118 -43.62 -8.59 24.55
C VAL A 118 -44.82 -8.68 25.52
N PRO A 119 -44.64 -8.62 26.85
CA PRO A 119 -45.77 -8.67 27.78
C PRO A 119 -46.74 -7.50 27.61
N GLY A 120 -48.02 -7.79 27.36
CA GLY A 120 -49.08 -6.79 27.21
C GLY A 120 -49.11 -6.06 25.86
N ALA A 121 -48.40 -6.55 24.85
CA ALA A 121 -48.45 -6.04 23.48
C ALA A 121 -48.37 -7.18 22.46
N ASP A 122 -48.90 -6.98 21.26
CA ASP A 122 -48.87 -7.95 20.16
C ASP A 122 -47.50 -8.07 19.47
N GLY A 123 -46.39 -7.80 20.16
CA GLY A 123 -45.03 -7.79 19.62
C GLY A 123 -44.37 -6.40 19.61
N CYS A 124 -43.22 -6.32 18.94
CA CYS A 124 -42.39 -5.13 18.85
C CYS A 124 -42.89 -4.11 17.82
N ASP A 125 -42.57 -2.84 18.04
CA ASP A 125 -42.82 -1.76 17.09
C ASP A 125 -41.78 -1.76 15.96
N GLN A 126 -40.52 -2.07 16.27
CA GLN A 126 -39.43 -2.19 15.29
C GLN A 126 -38.49 -3.36 15.68
N LEU A 127 -37.78 -3.90 14.69
CA LEU A 127 -36.83 -5.00 14.85
C LEU A 127 -35.43 -4.60 14.36
N VAL A 128 -34.39 -5.12 15.01
CA VAL A 128 -32.97 -5.01 14.61
C VAL A 128 -32.42 -6.44 14.47
N ASP A 129 -32.16 -6.91 13.26
CA ASP A 129 -31.90 -8.32 12.97
C ASP A 129 -30.51 -8.54 12.34
N ASP A 130 -29.99 -9.76 12.50
CA ASP A 130 -28.69 -10.18 11.97
C ASP A 130 -28.80 -11.62 11.44
N GLY A 131 -28.63 -11.78 10.13
CA GLY A 131 -28.91 -13.01 9.42
C GLY A 131 -30.39 -13.25 9.16
N GLY A 132 -31.28 -12.41 9.69
CA GLY A 132 -32.73 -12.44 9.44
C GLY A 132 -33.51 -13.56 10.15
N ASP A 133 -32.98 -14.18 11.21
CA ASP A 133 -33.60 -15.35 11.86
C ASP A 133 -34.84 -14.98 12.71
N ALA A 134 -34.86 -13.80 13.36
CA ALA A 134 -36.07 -13.33 14.04
C ALA A 134 -37.16 -12.96 13.02
N THR A 135 -36.77 -12.30 11.93
CA THR A 135 -37.64 -11.99 10.79
C THR A 135 -38.22 -13.26 10.17
N LEU A 136 -37.39 -14.28 9.92
CA LEU A 136 -37.80 -15.59 9.40
C LEU A 136 -38.86 -16.24 10.29
N LEU A 137 -38.69 -16.20 11.62
CA LEU A 137 -39.63 -16.80 12.55
C LEU A 137 -41.00 -16.08 12.55
N ILE A 138 -41.05 -14.76 12.39
CA ILE A 138 -42.33 -14.04 12.21
C ILE A 138 -43.00 -14.46 10.90
N HIS A 139 -42.25 -14.55 9.79
CA HIS A 139 -42.81 -14.92 8.49
C HIS A 139 -43.32 -16.36 8.46
N LYS A 140 -42.55 -17.33 8.98
CA LYS A 140 -42.96 -18.73 9.07
C LYS A 140 -44.05 -18.97 10.12
N GLY A 141 -44.00 -18.26 11.25
CA GLY A 141 -45.07 -18.30 12.25
C GLY A 141 -46.42 -17.91 11.65
N LYS A 142 -46.48 -16.78 10.92
CA LYS A 142 -47.68 -16.36 10.21
C LYS A 142 -48.10 -17.39 9.13
N GLU A 143 -47.17 -17.88 8.31
CA GLU A 143 -47.45 -18.88 7.27
C GLU A 143 -48.12 -20.15 7.84
N PHE A 144 -47.64 -20.63 8.99
CA PHE A 144 -48.21 -21.81 9.65
C PHE A 144 -49.49 -21.52 10.44
N GLU A 145 -49.68 -20.31 10.98
CA GLU A 145 -50.97 -19.87 11.51
C GLU A 145 -52.06 -19.79 10.43
N GLU A 146 -51.74 -19.25 9.25
CA GLU A 146 -52.68 -19.18 8.12
C GLU A 146 -53.04 -20.58 7.57
N LYS A 147 -52.09 -21.53 7.57
CA LYS A 147 -52.36 -22.96 7.27
C LYS A 147 -53.27 -23.58 8.33
N PHE A 148 -52.91 -23.47 9.61
CA PHE A 148 -53.70 -24.00 10.71
C PHE A 148 -55.12 -23.43 10.76
N ALA A 149 -55.31 -22.14 10.46
CA ALA A 149 -56.61 -21.50 10.37
C ALA A 149 -57.46 -21.99 9.17
N LYS A 150 -56.82 -22.51 8.12
CA LYS A 150 -57.47 -22.98 6.89
C LYS A 150 -57.89 -24.45 6.95
N ASP A 151 -57.05 -25.33 7.49
CA ASP A 151 -57.26 -26.79 7.46
C ASP A 151 -56.91 -27.52 8.76
N GLY A 152 -56.47 -26.80 9.81
CA GLY A 152 -56.10 -27.38 11.09
C GLY A 152 -54.74 -28.09 11.13
N SER A 153 -53.94 -28.04 10.05
CA SER A 153 -52.61 -28.64 10.02
C SER A 153 -51.64 -27.90 10.96
N LEU A 154 -50.97 -28.67 11.83
CA LEU A 154 -49.86 -28.18 12.65
C LEU A 154 -48.52 -28.44 11.94
N PRO A 155 -47.49 -27.60 12.17
CA PRO A 155 -46.12 -27.88 11.73
C PRO A 155 -45.65 -29.27 12.17
N ASP A 156 -44.92 -29.97 11.30
CA ASP A 156 -44.41 -31.32 11.54
C ASP A 156 -42.87 -31.35 11.45
N PRO A 157 -42.15 -31.45 12.59
CA PRO A 157 -40.69 -31.56 12.61
C PRO A 157 -40.12 -32.80 11.89
N SER A 158 -40.93 -33.81 11.57
CA SER A 158 -40.48 -34.97 10.78
C SER A 158 -40.37 -34.67 9.28
N SER A 159 -40.98 -33.57 8.80
CA SER A 159 -40.98 -33.16 7.38
C SER A 159 -39.64 -32.66 6.83
N THR A 160 -38.61 -32.54 7.66
CA THR A 160 -37.27 -32.05 7.28
C THR A 160 -36.17 -32.95 7.84
N THR A 161 -35.00 -32.97 7.20
CA THR A 161 -33.77 -33.55 7.76
C THR A 161 -32.95 -32.56 8.57
N ASN A 162 -32.98 -31.26 8.21
CA ASN A 162 -32.18 -30.21 8.84
C ASN A 162 -32.57 -30.02 10.32
N ALA A 163 -31.62 -30.22 11.23
CA ALA A 163 -31.86 -30.24 12.67
C ALA A 163 -32.34 -28.90 13.23
N GLU A 164 -31.88 -27.77 12.69
CA GLU A 164 -32.27 -26.43 13.15
C GLU A 164 -33.70 -26.08 12.73
N PHE A 165 -34.10 -26.44 11.50
CA PHE A 165 -35.48 -26.28 11.04
C PHE A 165 -36.47 -27.18 11.80
N LYS A 166 -36.03 -28.32 12.37
CA LYS A 166 -36.86 -29.11 13.31
C LYS A 166 -37.18 -28.32 14.58
N CYS A 167 -36.22 -27.57 15.11
CA CYS A 167 -36.44 -26.72 16.29
C CYS A 167 -37.48 -25.63 15.99
N ILE A 168 -37.38 -24.96 14.83
CA ILE A 168 -38.38 -23.97 14.38
C ILE A 168 -39.76 -24.60 14.24
N LEU A 169 -39.89 -25.74 13.55
CA LEU A 169 -41.18 -26.40 13.36
C LEU A 169 -41.79 -26.88 14.69
N GLN A 170 -40.99 -27.39 15.62
CA GLN A 170 -41.48 -27.80 16.94
C GLN A 170 -41.95 -26.57 17.75
N LEU A 171 -41.16 -25.49 17.78
CA LEU A 171 -41.54 -24.25 18.45
C LEU A 171 -42.84 -23.68 17.90
N LEU A 172 -42.99 -23.59 16.57
CA LEU A 172 -44.23 -23.11 15.95
C LEU A 172 -45.42 -24.02 16.22
N ARG A 173 -45.22 -25.35 16.21
CA ARG A 173 -46.25 -26.35 16.58
C ARG A 173 -46.77 -26.12 17.99
N ASP A 174 -45.89 -25.85 18.95
CA ASP A 174 -46.28 -25.64 20.35
C ASP A 174 -46.86 -24.23 20.57
N SER A 175 -46.31 -23.21 19.92
CA SER A 175 -46.79 -21.82 20.01
C SER A 175 -48.21 -21.66 19.46
N ILE A 176 -48.54 -22.28 18.31
CA ILE A 176 -49.89 -22.26 17.70
C ILE A 176 -50.95 -22.93 18.59
N GLN A 177 -50.56 -23.92 19.41
CA GLN A 177 -51.48 -24.54 20.37
C GLN A 177 -51.82 -23.61 21.55
N VAL A 178 -50.97 -22.62 21.85
CA VAL A 178 -51.17 -21.63 22.93
C VAL A 178 -51.87 -20.36 22.42
N ASP A 179 -51.40 -19.77 21.31
CA ASP A 179 -52.03 -18.63 20.64
C ASP A 179 -51.96 -18.82 19.12
N LYS A 180 -53.14 -19.03 18.52
CA LYS A 180 -53.34 -19.37 17.11
C LYS A 180 -53.11 -18.21 16.13
N THR A 181 -52.83 -17.01 16.64
CA THR A 181 -52.70 -15.77 15.84
C THR A 181 -51.56 -14.87 16.30
N LYS A 182 -50.66 -15.38 17.15
CA LYS A 182 -49.53 -14.67 17.75
C LYS A 182 -48.68 -13.96 16.69
N TYR A 183 -48.18 -14.71 15.71
CA TYR A 183 -47.28 -14.21 14.68
C TYR A 183 -48.01 -13.35 13.64
N THR A 184 -49.28 -13.63 13.37
CA THR A 184 -50.16 -12.81 12.55
C THR A 184 -50.33 -11.40 13.14
N ARG A 185 -50.52 -11.29 14.46
CA ARG A 185 -50.61 -9.99 15.15
C ARG A 185 -49.23 -9.30 15.25
N MET A 186 -48.15 -10.05 15.49
CA MET A 186 -46.76 -9.53 15.43
C MET A 186 -46.41 -8.91 14.08
N ALA A 187 -46.75 -9.59 12.98
CA ALA A 187 -46.51 -9.09 11.63
C ALA A 187 -47.25 -7.78 11.33
N ALA A 188 -48.49 -7.62 11.81
CA ALA A 188 -49.26 -6.38 11.66
C ALA A 188 -48.79 -5.25 12.62
N LYS A 189 -48.23 -5.62 13.77
CA LYS A 189 -47.72 -4.71 14.79
C LYS A 189 -46.37 -4.09 14.40
N CYS A 190 -45.44 -4.89 13.87
CA CYS A 190 -44.13 -4.41 13.41
C CYS A 190 -44.25 -3.28 12.36
N LYS A 191 -43.29 -2.36 12.36
CA LYS A 191 -43.21 -1.22 11.42
C LYS A 191 -42.02 -1.28 10.48
N GLY A 192 -41.07 -2.18 10.76
CA GLY A 192 -39.96 -2.51 9.90
C GLY A 192 -38.80 -3.15 10.66
N VAL A 193 -37.87 -3.71 9.90
CA VAL A 193 -36.61 -4.28 10.39
C VAL A 193 -35.42 -3.50 9.82
N SER A 194 -34.33 -3.37 10.58
CA SER A 194 -33.02 -3.03 10.02
C SER A 194 -32.06 -4.20 10.18
N GLU A 195 -31.41 -4.60 9.08
CA GLU A 195 -30.68 -5.87 8.94
C GLU A 195 -29.18 -5.63 8.75
N GLU A 196 -28.38 -6.30 9.58
CA GLU A 196 -26.94 -6.08 9.73
C GLU A 196 -26.09 -6.77 8.66
N THR A 197 -26.45 -7.98 8.20
CA THR A 197 -25.54 -8.81 7.39
C THR A 197 -26.07 -9.20 6.02
N THR A 198 -25.13 -9.39 5.07
CA THR A 198 -25.38 -9.77 3.68
C THR A 198 -26.36 -10.94 3.55
N THR A 199 -26.24 -11.95 4.42
CA THR A 199 -27.09 -13.15 4.45
C THR A 199 -28.56 -12.84 4.77
N GLY A 200 -28.83 -12.02 5.79
CA GLY A 200 -30.19 -11.58 6.11
C GLY A 200 -30.76 -10.68 5.02
N VAL A 201 -29.93 -9.80 4.45
CA VAL A 201 -30.30 -8.96 3.30
C VAL A 201 -30.68 -9.80 2.07
N HIS A 202 -30.01 -10.93 1.81
CA HIS A 202 -30.42 -11.86 0.75
C HIS A 202 -31.80 -12.50 1.03
N ARG A 203 -32.05 -12.98 2.26
CA ARG A 203 -33.37 -13.51 2.67
C ARG A 203 -34.47 -12.45 2.51
N LEU A 204 -34.22 -11.21 2.92
CA LEU A 204 -35.15 -10.09 2.77
C LEU A 204 -35.43 -9.74 1.30
N ARG A 205 -34.39 -9.68 0.46
CA ARG A 205 -34.52 -9.45 -0.99
C ARG A 205 -35.32 -10.57 -1.67
N GLU A 206 -35.14 -11.82 -1.25
CA GLU A 206 -35.92 -12.97 -1.76
C GLU A 206 -37.41 -12.85 -1.39
N MET A 207 -37.73 -12.56 -0.12
CA MET A 207 -39.11 -12.37 0.32
C MET A 207 -39.77 -11.15 -0.33
N ALA A 208 -39.03 -10.06 -0.53
CA ALA A 208 -39.53 -8.87 -1.25
C ALA A 208 -39.84 -9.19 -2.72
N ALA A 209 -38.93 -9.88 -3.42
CA ALA A 209 -39.11 -10.27 -4.82
C ALA A 209 -40.30 -11.21 -5.05
N LYS A 210 -40.68 -12.02 -4.04
CA LYS A 210 -41.87 -12.87 -4.05
C LYS A 210 -43.16 -12.16 -3.62
N GLY A 211 -43.08 -10.96 -3.04
CA GLY A 211 -44.20 -10.29 -2.37
C GLY A 211 -44.59 -10.92 -1.02
N GLU A 212 -43.72 -11.74 -0.44
CA GLU A 212 -43.92 -12.45 0.84
C GLU A 212 -43.49 -11.60 2.05
N LEU A 213 -42.68 -10.56 1.85
CA LEU A 213 -42.18 -9.69 2.92
C LEU A 213 -43.33 -8.96 3.64
N LEU A 214 -43.36 -9.05 4.97
CA LEU A 214 -44.51 -8.63 5.79
C LEU A 214 -44.43 -7.17 6.28
N PHE A 215 -43.24 -6.55 6.28
CA PHE A 215 -43.02 -5.16 6.68
C PHE A 215 -41.77 -4.59 5.97
N PRO A 216 -41.61 -3.25 5.87
CA PRO A 216 -40.44 -2.64 5.24
C PRO A 216 -39.12 -3.05 5.90
N ALA A 217 -38.05 -3.15 5.11
CA ALA A 217 -36.71 -3.45 5.62
C ALA A 217 -35.70 -2.37 5.22
N ILE A 218 -34.80 -2.01 6.14
CA ILE A 218 -33.59 -1.24 5.82
C ILE A 218 -32.38 -2.17 5.85
N ASN A 219 -31.73 -2.28 4.70
CA ASN A 219 -30.44 -2.89 4.52
C ASN A 219 -29.37 -1.96 5.10
N VAL A 220 -28.86 -2.30 6.29
CA VAL A 220 -27.72 -1.59 6.91
C VAL A 220 -26.40 -2.12 6.38
N ASN A 221 -26.34 -3.41 5.98
CA ASN A 221 -25.14 -4.04 5.45
C ASN A 221 -24.49 -3.26 4.27
N ASP A 222 -25.30 -2.87 3.28
CA ASP A 222 -24.81 -2.29 2.02
C ASP A 222 -24.51 -0.78 2.12
N CYS A 223 -24.63 -0.16 3.31
CA CYS A 223 -24.05 1.16 3.57
C CYS A 223 -22.52 1.09 3.42
N VAL A 224 -21.88 2.13 2.89
CA VAL A 224 -20.42 2.15 2.66
C VAL A 224 -19.68 2.07 3.99
N THR A 225 -20.11 2.85 4.99
CA THR A 225 -19.57 2.81 6.37
C THR A 225 -19.92 1.53 7.14
N LYS A 226 -20.72 0.63 6.57
CA LYS A 226 -20.88 -0.75 7.05
C LYS A 226 -20.03 -1.68 6.19
N SER A 227 -20.50 -2.08 4.99
CA SER A 227 -19.85 -3.02 4.07
C SER A 227 -18.34 -2.80 3.88
N LYS A 228 -17.87 -1.56 3.70
CA LYS A 228 -16.46 -1.26 3.40
C LYS A 228 -15.60 -0.98 4.63
N PHE A 229 -16.18 -1.06 5.83
CA PHE A 229 -15.49 -0.85 7.10
C PHE A 229 -15.59 -2.09 8.00
N ASP A 230 -16.79 -2.52 8.35
CA ASP A 230 -17.07 -3.70 9.18
C ASP A 230 -16.60 -4.98 8.50
N ASN A 231 -17.22 -5.33 7.38
CA ASN A 231 -16.95 -6.58 6.67
C ASN A 231 -15.48 -6.65 6.20
N VAL A 232 -14.83 -5.50 5.95
CA VAL A 232 -13.40 -5.44 5.56
C VAL A 232 -12.47 -5.38 6.78
N TYR A 233 -12.51 -4.32 7.59
CA TYR A 233 -11.54 -4.08 8.67
C TYR A 233 -11.87 -4.83 9.96
N GLY A 234 -13.16 -5.08 10.25
CA GLY A 234 -13.59 -5.93 11.36
C GLY A 234 -13.14 -7.38 11.17
N CYS A 235 -13.35 -7.94 9.97
CA CYS A 235 -12.81 -9.26 9.61
C CYS A 235 -11.28 -9.26 9.57
N ARG A 236 -10.65 -8.17 9.10
CA ARG A 236 -9.18 -8.02 9.09
C ARG A 236 -8.57 -8.06 10.50
N HIS A 237 -9.27 -7.54 11.51
CA HIS A 237 -8.87 -7.62 12.91
C HIS A 237 -9.18 -8.99 13.52
N SER A 238 -10.40 -9.48 13.32
CA SER A 238 -10.96 -10.57 14.13
C SER A 238 -10.65 -11.98 13.63
N LEU A 239 -10.39 -12.17 12.32
CA LEU A 239 -9.93 -13.46 11.81
C LEU A 239 -8.60 -13.89 12.47
N PRO A 240 -7.49 -13.13 12.37
CA PRO A 240 -6.22 -13.56 12.95
C PRO A 240 -6.31 -13.68 14.48
N ASP A 241 -7.04 -12.79 15.15
CA ASP A 241 -7.29 -12.88 16.60
C ASP A 241 -7.95 -14.22 16.97
N SER A 242 -8.99 -14.63 16.26
CA SER A 242 -9.67 -15.91 16.51
C SER A 242 -8.81 -17.14 16.22
N ILE A 243 -7.98 -17.11 15.17
CA ILE A 243 -7.02 -18.17 14.86
C ILE A 243 -5.96 -18.27 15.96
N MET A 244 -5.41 -17.13 16.40
CA MET A 244 -4.41 -17.07 17.47
C MET A 244 -5.00 -17.57 18.80
N ARG A 245 -6.12 -17.03 19.28
CA ARG A 245 -6.76 -17.49 20.53
C ARG A 245 -7.18 -18.98 20.47
N ALA A 246 -7.57 -19.49 19.31
CA ALA A 246 -7.94 -20.88 19.14
C ALA A 246 -6.75 -21.85 19.12
N THR A 247 -5.66 -21.50 18.44
CA THR A 247 -4.63 -22.50 18.05
C THR A 247 -3.19 -22.11 18.37
N ASP A 248 -2.95 -20.86 18.77
CA ASP A 248 -1.62 -20.29 19.03
C ASP A 248 -0.64 -20.44 17.85
N VAL A 249 -1.16 -20.66 16.63
CA VAL A 249 -0.35 -20.95 15.43
C VAL A 249 0.34 -19.68 14.92
N MET A 250 1.62 -19.80 14.60
CA MET A 250 2.35 -18.77 13.87
C MET A 250 1.83 -18.69 12.42
N ILE A 251 1.01 -17.68 12.10
CA ILE A 251 0.47 -17.44 10.75
C ILE A 251 1.59 -17.13 9.73
N GLY A 252 2.67 -16.48 10.18
CA GLY A 252 3.84 -16.18 9.35
C GLY A 252 4.44 -17.41 8.66
N GLY A 253 4.73 -17.28 7.37
CA GLY A 253 5.27 -18.34 6.51
C GLY A 253 4.30 -19.47 6.16
N LYS A 254 3.05 -19.44 6.64
CA LYS A 254 2.03 -20.45 6.32
C LYS A 254 1.37 -20.17 4.97
N ARG A 255 0.77 -21.20 4.38
CA ARG A 255 -0.14 -21.09 3.23
C ARG A 255 -1.56 -20.98 3.77
N ALA A 256 -2.22 -19.84 3.55
CA ALA A 256 -3.59 -19.60 4.00
C ALA A 256 -4.52 -19.46 2.79
N LEU A 257 -5.60 -20.24 2.75
CA LEU A 257 -6.61 -20.16 1.70
C LEU A 257 -7.85 -19.42 2.23
N VAL A 258 -8.29 -18.39 1.51
CA VAL A 258 -9.56 -17.71 1.77
C VAL A 258 -10.50 -18.02 0.60
N ALA A 259 -11.62 -18.67 0.90
CA ALA A 259 -12.64 -18.99 -0.08
C ALA A 259 -13.69 -17.87 -0.12
N GLY A 260 -13.87 -17.26 -1.29
CA GLY A 260 -14.62 -16.01 -1.48
C GLY A 260 -13.72 -14.79 -1.29
N TYR A 261 -13.89 -13.80 -2.16
CA TYR A 261 -13.17 -12.52 -2.17
C TYR A 261 -14.13 -11.32 -2.25
N GLY A 262 -15.33 -11.46 -1.69
CA GLY A 262 -16.18 -10.34 -1.29
C GLY A 262 -15.52 -9.48 -0.20
N ASP A 263 -16.26 -8.56 0.44
CA ASP A 263 -15.66 -7.64 1.43
C ASP A 263 -15.04 -8.38 2.63
N VAL A 264 -15.70 -9.44 3.12
CA VAL A 264 -15.16 -10.35 4.15
C VAL A 264 -13.88 -11.02 3.68
N GLY A 265 -13.91 -11.63 2.48
CA GLY A 265 -12.75 -12.30 1.89
C GLY A 265 -11.54 -11.39 1.70
N LYS A 266 -11.77 -10.14 1.22
CA LYS A 266 -10.74 -9.08 1.17
C LYS A 266 -10.17 -8.80 2.55
N GLY A 267 -11.02 -8.56 3.56
CA GLY A 267 -10.62 -8.32 4.94
C GLY A 267 -9.69 -9.41 5.47
N CYS A 268 -10.11 -10.67 5.31
CA CYS A 268 -9.39 -11.87 5.68
C CYS A 268 -8.05 -12.01 4.95
N ALA A 269 -8.04 -11.88 3.62
CA ALA A 269 -6.85 -12.04 2.80
C ALA A 269 -5.76 -11.01 3.12
N PHE A 270 -6.15 -9.74 3.35
CA PHE A 270 -5.22 -8.70 3.80
C PHE A 270 -4.68 -8.94 5.22
N ALA A 271 -5.48 -9.51 6.13
CA ALA A 271 -5.00 -9.87 7.46
C ALA A 271 -3.95 -10.99 7.42
N MET A 272 -4.24 -12.07 6.70
CA MET A 272 -3.34 -13.22 6.59
C MET A 272 -2.03 -12.82 5.88
N ARG A 273 -2.10 -11.98 4.84
CA ARG A 273 -0.91 -11.38 4.21
C ARG A 273 -0.14 -10.48 5.19
N GLY A 274 -0.84 -9.62 5.94
CA GLY A 274 -0.23 -8.73 6.93
C GLY A 274 0.48 -9.48 8.07
N ALA A 275 -0.01 -10.66 8.42
CA ALA A 275 0.62 -11.60 9.35
C ALA A 275 1.73 -12.48 8.69
N GLY A 276 2.09 -12.24 7.43
CA GLY A 276 3.17 -12.91 6.72
C GLY A 276 2.81 -14.29 6.12
N ALA A 277 1.54 -14.62 5.94
CA ALA A 277 1.13 -15.83 5.22
C ALA A 277 1.14 -15.64 3.70
N ARG A 278 1.46 -16.71 2.96
CA ARG A 278 1.29 -16.80 1.52
C ARG A 278 -0.17 -17.14 1.21
N VAL A 279 -0.96 -16.12 0.89
CA VAL A 279 -2.41 -16.24 0.73
C VAL A 279 -2.82 -16.71 -0.67
N LEU A 280 -3.68 -17.73 -0.70
CA LEU A 280 -4.38 -18.25 -1.87
C LEU A 280 -5.87 -17.87 -1.79
N ILE A 281 -6.51 -17.65 -2.94
CA ILE A 281 -7.93 -17.28 -3.03
C ILE A 281 -8.67 -18.27 -3.93
N THR A 282 -9.88 -18.67 -3.56
CA THR A 282 -10.80 -19.36 -4.49
C THR A 282 -12.02 -18.48 -4.74
N GLU A 283 -12.38 -18.25 -5.99
CA GLU A 283 -13.53 -17.41 -6.38
C GLU A 283 -14.32 -18.01 -7.53
N ILE A 284 -15.61 -17.65 -7.59
CA ILE A 284 -16.55 -17.94 -8.68
C ILE A 284 -16.93 -16.68 -9.46
N ASP A 285 -16.84 -15.49 -8.85
CA ASP A 285 -17.06 -14.22 -9.53
C ASP A 285 -15.76 -13.79 -10.24
N PRO A 286 -15.72 -13.67 -11.58
CA PRO A 286 -14.54 -13.24 -12.30
C PRO A 286 -14.11 -11.80 -11.94
N ILE A 287 -15.01 -10.94 -11.45
CA ILE A 287 -14.66 -9.58 -10.99
C ILE A 287 -13.90 -9.67 -9.65
N CYS A 288 -14.40 -10.45 -8.69
CA CYS A 288 -13.72 -10.65 -7.41
C CYS A 288 -12.42 -11.47 -7.57
N ALA A 289 -12.39 -12.48 -8.45
CA ALA A 289 -11.15 -13.17 -8.83
C ALA A 289 -10.14 -12.22 -9.49
N LEU A 290 -10.59 -11.36 -10.42
CA LEU A 290 -9.73 -10.34 -11.02
C LEU A 290 -9.20 -9.39 -9.95
N GLN A 291 -10.03 -8.92 -8.99
CA GLN A 291 -9.59 -8.10 -7.87
C GLN A 291 -8.57 -8.80 -6.95
N ALA A 292 -8.72 -10.11 -6.69
CA ALA A 292 -7.74 -10.89 -5.94
C ALA A 292 -6.38 -10.93 -6.66
N CYS A 293 -6.41 -11.22 -7.97
CA CYS A 293 -5.23 -11.11 -8.82
C CYS A 293 -4.68 -9.67 -8.82
N MET A 294 -5.52 -8.64 -8.94
CA MET A 294 -5.12 -7.22 -8.99
C MET A 294 -4.39 -6.77 -7.74
N GLU A 295 -4.64 -7.41 -6.59
CA GLU A 295 -3.95 -7.18 -5.32
C GLU A 295 -2.70 -8.07 -5.15
N GLY A 296 -2.37 -8.93 -6.12
CA GLY A 296 -1.21 -9.83 -6.09
C GLY A 296 -1.45 -11.15 -5.35
N PHE A 297 -2.71 -11.52 -5.05
CA PHE A 297 -3.04 -12.86 -4.55
C PHE A 297 -3.07 -13.88 -5.69
N GLN A 298 -2.73 -15.13 -5.39
CA GLN A 298 -2.90 -16.24 -6.34
C GLN A 298 -4.33 -16.79 -6.23
N VAL A 299 -5.11 -16.65 -7.30
CA VAL A 299 -6.39 -17.35 -7.44
C VAL A 299 -6.12 -18.78 -7.90
N VAL A 300 -6.82 -19.75 -7.29
CA VAL A 300 -6.72 -21.21 -7.51
C VAL A 300 -8.10 -21.85 -7.36
N THR A 301 -8.23 -23.12 -7.75
CA THR A 301 -9.29 -23.99 -7.19
C THR A 301 -8.87 -24.58 -5.83
N LEU A 302 -9.83 -25.07 -5.04
CA LEU A 302 -9.52 -25.68 -3.74
C LEU A 302 -8.82 -27.04 -3.96
N GLU A 303 -9.24 -27.75 -4.99
CA GLU A 303 -8.76 -29.05 -5.46
C GLU A 303 -7.29 -29.02 -5.88
N GLU A 304 -6.81 -27.91 -6.46
CA GLU A 304 -5.40 -27.69 -6.86
C GLU A 304 -4.42 -27.67 -5.67
N CYS A 305 -4.87 -27.32 -4.46
CA CYS A 305 -3.96 -26.91 -3.38
C CYS A 305 -4.28 -27.46 -1.98
N VAL A 306 -5.39 -28.18 -1.80
CA VAL A 306 -5.88 -28.68 -0.50
C VAL A 306 -4.84 -29.49 0.30
N GLY A 307 -3.95 -30.23 -0.36
CA GLY A 307 -2.89 -31.00 0.31
C GLY A 307 -1.75 -30.17 0.91
N GLU A 308 -1.59 -28.91 0.50
CA GLU A 308 -0.42 -28.09 0.84
C GLU A 308 -0.73 -26.92 1.80
N VAL A 309 -2.00 -26.54 1.94
CA VAL A 309 -2.48 -25.38 2.73
C VAL A 309 -2.51 -25.68 4.23
N ASP A 310 -2.18 -24.68 5.06
CA ASP A 310 -2.17 -24.76 6.54
C ASP A 310 -3.49 -24.33 7.17
N ILE A 311 -4.11 -23.29 6.62
CA ILE A 311 -5.28 -22.60 7.19
C ILE A 311 -6.30 -22.38 6.07
N PHE A 312 -7.54 -22.83 6.29
CA PHE A 312 -8.67 -22.64 5.39
C PHE A 312 -9.73 -21.77 6.06
N THR A 313 -10.09 -20.65 5.42
CA THR A 313 -11.14 -19.74 5.88
C THR A 313 -12.23 -19.63 4.82
N SER A 314 -13.46 -20.04 5.13
CA SER A 314 -14.62 -19.80 4.26
C SER A 314 -15.27 -18.44 4.57
N ALA A 315 -15.42 -17.60 3.54
CA ALA A 315 -15.89 -16.22 3.60
C ALA A 315 -16.90 -15.91 2.47
N THR A 316 -17.72 -16.90 2.10
CA THR A 316 -18.55 -16.89 0.89
C THR A 316 -20.01 -16.51 1.11
N GLY A 317 -20.61 -16.87 2.25
CA GLY A 317 -22.07 -16.78 2.42
C GLY A 317 -22.85 -17.81 1.60
N ASN A 318 -22.23 -18.92 1.19
CA ASN A 318 -22.80 -19.95 0.30
C ASN A 318 -22.48 -21.39 0.83
N PHE A 319 -23.13 -22.44 0.36
CA PHE A 319 -23.05 -23.77 1.00
C PHE A 319 -22.02 -24.74 0.36
N LYS A 320 -21.53 -25.70 1.17
CA LYS A 320 -20.66 -26.84 0.80
C LYS A 320 -19.36 -26.46 0.08
N ILE A 321 -18.70 -25.39 0.54
CA ILE A 321 -17.40 -24.92 0.02
C ILE A 321 -16.26 -25.87 0.42
N ILE A 322 -16.21 -26.26 1.70
CA ILE A 322 -15.20 -27.19 2.23
C ILE A 322 -15.88 -28.53 2.52
N THR A 323 -15.74 -29.49 1.59
CA THR A 323 -16.39 -30.80 1.65
C THR A 323 -15.59 -31.81 2.49
N LEU A 324 -16.23 -32.93 2.86
CA LEU A 324 -15.54 -34.08 3.47
C LEU A 324 -14.38 -34.60 2.60
N GLU A 325 -14.55 -34.63 1.28
CA GLU A 325 -13.51 -35.06 0.34
C GLU A 325 -12.38 -34.04 0.17
N HIS A 326 -12.56 -32.81 0.65
CA HIS A 326 -11.49 -31.82 0.78
C HIS A 326 -10.75 -32.05 2.11
N MET A 327 -11.49 -32.19 3.21
CA MET A 327 -10.90 -32.40 4.54
C MET A 327 -10.07 -33.69 4.64
N LYS A 328 -10.50 -34.79 4.01
CA LYS A 328 -9.72 -36.05 3.89
C LYS A 328 -8.38 -35.92 3.15
N LYS A 329 -8.16 -34.82 2.42
CA LYS A 329 -6.93 -34.55 1.65
C LYS A 329 -6.06 -33.47 2.28
N MET A 330 -6.51 -32.86 3.37
CA MET A 330 -5.74 -31.84 4.09
C MET A 330 -4.59 -32.49 4.85
N LYS A 331 -3.48 -31.76 5.01
CA LYS A 331 -2.37 -32.22 5.83
C LYS A 331 -2.74 -32.26 7.32
N ASN A 332 -2.08 -33.12 8.09
CA ASN A 332 -2.33 -33.26 9.52
C ASN A 332 -2.19 -31.92 10.26
N ASN A 333 -3.16 -31.64 11.12
CA ASN A 333 -3.37 -30.41 11.88
C ASN A 333 -3.59 -29.14 11.02
N ALA A 334 -4.07 -29.27 9.77
CA ALA A 334 -4.62 -28.14 9.05
C ALA A 334 -5.83 -27.54 9.79
N ILE A 335 -5.94 -26.21 9.79
CA ILE A 335 -6.97 -25.46 10.50
C ILE A 335 -8.10 -25.11 9.53
N VAL A 336 -9.35 -25.38 9.90
CA VAL A 336 -10.54 -25.14 9.08
C VAL A 336 -11.52 -24.27 9.86
N CYS A 337 -11.90 -23.13 9.30
CA CYS A 337 -12.76 -22.16 9.97
C CYS A 337 -13.70 -21.43 9.00
N ASN A 338 -14.82 -20.94 9.54
CA ASN A 338 -15.84 -20.21 8.80
C ASN A 338 -16.02 -18.81 9.39
N ILE A 339 -16.08 -17.80 8.54
CA ILE A 339 -16.35 -16.40 8.90
C ILE A 339 -17.42 -15.76 7.99
N GLY A 340 -18.07 -16.55 7.13
CA GLY A 340 -19.17 -16.12 6.26
C GLY A 340 -20.54 -16.26 6.95
N HIS A 341 -21.16 -17.43 6.88
CA HIS A 341 -22.49 -17.68 7.46
C HIS A 341 -22.71 -19.11 8.00
N PHE A 342 -23.64 -19.25 8.96
CA PHE A 342 -24.12 -20.50 9.59
C PHE A 342 -23.03 -21.56 9.83
N ASP A 343 -23.30 -22.85 9.60
CA ASP A 343 -22.40 -24.01 9.73
C ASP A 343 -22.33 -24.86 8.44
N ASN A 344 -22.80 -24.31 7.32
CA ASN A 344 -23.00 -24.99 6.04
C ASN A 344 -21.93 -24.69 4.98
N GLU A 345 -21.05 -23.70 5.20
CA GLU A 345 -19.88 -23.46 4.34
C GLU A 345 -18.87 -24.61 4.42
N ILE A 346 -18.72 -25.20 5.61
CA ILE A 346 -18.00 -26.44 5.85
C ILE A 346 -19.03 -27.57 5.93
N ALA A 347 -18.73 -28.74 5.38
CA ALA A 347 -19.62 -29.91 5.41
C ALA A 347 -19.60 -30.62 6.78
N MET A 348 -20.00 -29.92 7.85
CA MET A 348 -19.93 -30.40 9.24
C MET A 348 -20.73 -31.68 9.46
N GLU A 349 -21.97 -31.76 8.98
CA GLU A 349 -22.83 -32.95 9.11
C GLU A 349 -22.20 -34.19 8.41
N ASP A 350 -21.53 -33.98 7.27
CA ASP A 350 -20.85 -35.04 6.53
C ASP A 350 -19.55 -35.49 7.27
N LEU A 351 -18.87 -34.57 7.97
CA LEU A 351 -17.66 -34.83 8.77
C LEU A 351 -17.96 -35.58 10.07
N GLU A 352 -18.96 -35.14 10.84
CA GLU A 352 -19.39 -35.77 12.09
C GLU A 352 -19.91 -37.20 11.88
N LYS A 353 -20.51 -37.46 10.71
CA LYS A 353 -21.01 -38.79 10.31
C LYS A 353 -19.98 -39.65 9.58
N CYS A 354 -18.75 -39.17 9.39
CA CYS A 354 -17.71 -39.88 8.65
C CYS A 354 -17.34 -41.20 9.37
N PRO A 355 -17.45 -42.39 8.73
CA PRO A 355 -17.20 -43.66 9.39
C PRO A 355 -15.78 -43.77 9.97
N GLY A 356 -15.68 -44.00 11.27
CA GLY A 356 -14.41 -44.13 12.00
C GLY A 356 -13.73 -42.81 12.35
N ILE A 357 -14.39 -41.65 12.15
CA ILE A 357 -13.90 -40.37 12.65
C ILE A 357 -13.86 -40.38 14.20
N LYS A 358 -12.82 -39.78 14.78
CA LYS A 358 -12.73 -39.51 16.22
C LYS A 358 -12.67 -38.01 16.45
N VAL A 359 -13.56 -37.47 17.28
CA VAL A 359 -13.53 -36.05 17.68
C VAL A 359 -12.76 -35.93 19.00
N GLU A 360 -11.75 -35.07 19.00
CA GLU A 360 -10.93 -34.72 20.17
C GLU A 360 -11.14 -33.24 20.49
N ASN A 361 -12.03 -32.91 21.43
CA ASN A 361 -12.17 -31.53 21.90
C ASN A 361 -10.89 -31.11 22.63
N ILE A 362 -10.26 -30.03 22.16
CA ILE A 362 -9.00 -29.51 22.71
C ILE A 362 -9.29 -28.47 23.79
N LYS A 363 -10.25 -27.58 23.51
CA LYS A 363 -10.83 -26.58 24.40
C LYS A 363 -12.19 -26.13 23.80
N PRO A 364 -13.03 -25.34 24.51
CA PRO A 364 -14.29 -24.86 23.95
C PRO A 364 -14.10 -24.20 22.58
N GLN A 365 -14.96 -24.56 21.62
CA GLN A 365 -14.91 -24.12 20.22
C GLN A 365 -13.64 -24.52 19.44
N VAL A 366 -12.83 -25.48 19.90
CA VAL A 366 -11.66 -26.00 19.17
C VAL A 366 -11.64 -27.54 19.22
N ASP A 367 -11.98 -28.15 18.08
CA ASP A 367 -12.17 -29.59 17.96
C ASP A 367 -11.24 -30.19 16.89
N ARG A 368 -10.48 -31.23 17.24
CA ARG A 368 -9.64 -31.97 16.29
C ARG A 368 -10.38 -33.22 15.82
N PHE A 369 -10.72 -33.26 14.53
CA PHE A 369 -11.37 -34.39 13.87
C PHE A 369 -10.30 -35.29 13.27
N VAL A 370 -10.15 -36.51 13.79
CA VAL A 370 -9.12 -37.49 13.40
C VAL A 370 -9.71 -38.55 12.50
N PHE A 371 -9.11 -38.72 11.33
CA PHE A 371 -9.49 -39.73 10.33
C PHE A 371 -8.91 -41.11 10.66
N PRO A 372 -9.45 -42.21 10.07
CA PRO A 372 -9.03 -43.58 10.37
C PRO A 372 -7.55 -43.92 10.06
N ASP A 373 -6.85 -43.09 9.28
CA ASP A 373 -5.41 -43.21 8.98
C ASP A 373 -4.51 -42.48 10.00
N GLY A 374 -5.10 -41.76 10.95
CA GLY A 374 -4.41 -41.03 12.03
C GLY A 374 -4.11 -39.56 11.76
N HIS A 375 -4.30 -39.05 10.53
CA HIS A 375 -4.27 -37.60 10.30
C HIS A 375 -5.54 -36.95 10.86
N GLY A 376 -5.50 -35.65 11.16
CA GLY A 376 -6.71 -34.94 11.57
C GLY A 376 -6.67 -33.46 11.23
N VAL A 377 -7.85 -32.84 11.19
CA VAL A 377 -8.05 -31.41 10.94
C VAL A 377 -8.57 -30.72 12.20
N ILE A 378 -8.20 -29.47 12.41
CA ILE A 378 -8.64 -28.66 13.55
C ILE A 378 -9.78 -27.77 13.06
N VAL A 379 -11.02 -28.09 13.46
CA VAL A 379 -12.21 -27.30 13.13
C VAL A 379 -12.48 -26.31 14.25
N LEU A 380 -12.69 -25.04 13.86
CA LEU A 380 -12.97 -23.95 14.79
C LEU A 380 -14.47 -23.64 14.87
N ALA A 381 -14.95 -23.37 16.08
CA ALA A 381 -16.34 -23.05 16.43
C ALA A 381 -17.40 -24.01 15.83
N SER A 382 -17.04 -25.30 15.67
CA SER A 382 -17.89 -26.34 15.05
C SER A 382 -18.43 -25.93 13.67
N GLY A 383 -17.62 -25.18 12.89
CA GLY A 383 -17.98 -24.68 11.57
C GLY A 383 -18.83 -23.40 11.57
N ARG A 384 -19.19 -22.86 12.74
CA ARG A 384 -19.86 -21.55 12.89
C ARG A 384 -18.84 -20.39 12.95
N LEU A 385 -19.35 -19.15 12.97
CA LEU A 385 -18.57 -17.91 12.89
C LEU A 385 -17.38 -17.88 13.87
N VAL A 386 -16.16 -18.02 13.35
CA VAL A 386 -14.94 -18.24 14.12
C VAL A 386 -14.51 -17.01 14.92
N ASN A 387 -14.68 -15.81 14.36
CA ASN A 387 -14.36 -14.52 14.99
C ASN A 387 -15.12 -14.29 16.30
N LEU A 388 -16.40 -14.67 16.34
CA LEU A 388 -17.29 -14.53 17.49
C LEU A 388 -17.27 -15.78 18.39
N GLY A 389 -17.09 -16.97 17.80
CA GLY A 389 -17.01 -18.22 18.52
C GLY A 389 -15.72 -18.36 19.34
N CYS A 390 -14.56 -18.17 18.71
CA CYS A 390 -13.24 -18.38 19.32
C CYS A 390 -12.59 -17.12 19.90
N ALA A 391 -13.11 -15.93 19.59
CA ALA A 391 -12.64 -14.66 20.14
C ALA A 391 -13.82 -13.76 20.56
N THR A 392 -13.79 -12.48 20.20
CA THR A 392 -14.74 -11.44 20.65
C THR A 392 -15.42 -10.70 19.50
N GLY A 393 -15.37 -11.24 18.28
CA GLY A 393 -15.91 -10.57 17.09
C GLY A 393 -15.14 -9.31 16.71
N HIS A 394 -15.85 -8.32 16.20
CA HIS A 394 -15.26 -7.09 15.64
C HIS A 394 -15.02 -6.03 16.73
N PRO A 395 -13.92 -5.25 16.64
CA PRO A 395 -13.56 -4.26 17.65
C PRO A 395 -14.56 -3.09 17.71
N SER A 396 -14.69 -2.48 18.88
CA SER A 396 -15.73 -1.48 19.17
C SER A 396 -15.75 -0.30 18.18
N PHE A 397 -14.58 0.18 17.74
CA PHE A 397 -14.50 1.28 16.77
C PHE A 397 -15.18 0.98 15.43
N VAL A 398 -15.04 -0.23 14.90
CA VAL A 398 -15.66 -0.56 13.60
C VAL A 398 -17.16 -0.85 13.76
N MET A 399 -17.56 -1.49 14.86
CA MET A 399 -18.98 -1.68 15.19
C MET A 399 -19.69 -0.37 15.53
N SER A 400 -18.97 0.68 15.92
CA SER A 400 -19.51 2.03 16.03
C SER A 400 -20.05 2.53 14.69
N CYS A 401 -19.37 2.27 13.57
CA CYS A 401 -19.85 2.65 12.24
C CYS A 401 -21.13 1.90 11.88
N SER A 402 -21.15 0.57 12.04
CA SER A 402 -22.30 -0.29 11.76
C SER A 402 -23.51 0.07 12.63
N PHE A 403 -23.31 0.18 13.95
CA PHE A 403 -24.39 0.43 14.89
C PHE A 403 -24.86 1.89 14.88
N THR A 404 -24.05 2.85 14.40
CA THR A 404 -24.57 4.19 14.08
C THR A 404 -25.52 4.12 12.88
N ASN A 405 -25.23 3.31 11.85
CA ASN A 405 -26.18 3.05 10.77
C ASN A 405 -27.44 2.33 11.28
N GLN A 406 -27.35 1.37 12.20
CA GLN A 406 -28.54 0.77 12.85
C GLN A 406 -29.42 1.80 13.57
N VAL A 407 -28.83 2.68 14.38
CA VAL A 407 -29.60 3.76 15.06
C VAL A 407 -30.24 4.70 14.03
N LEU A 408 -29.53 5.07 12.97
CA LEU A 408 -30.07 5.89 11.89
C LEU A 408 -31.18 5.17 11.10
N ALA A 409 -31.10 3.85 10.92
CA ALA A 409 -32.14 3.05 10.28
C ALA A 409 -33.42 2.95 11.13
N GLN A 410 -33.30 2.71 12.44
CA GLN A 410 -34.45 2.72 13.35
C GLN A 410 -35.12 4.11 13.40
N LEU A 411 -34.33 5.19 13.37
CA LEU A 411 -34.83 6.56 13.24
C LEU A 411 -35.50 6.82 11.87
N ASP A 412 -34.98 6.24 10.78
CA ASP A 412 -35.55 6.39 9.43
C ASP A 412 -36.89 5.64 9.29
N ILE A 413 -37.00 4.41 9.82
CA ILE A 413 -38.26 3.66 9.91
C ILE A 413 -39.30 4.44 10.72
N LEU A 414 -38.90 5.07 11.83
CA LEU A 414 -39.78 5.95 12.62
C LEU A 414 -40.21 7.18 11.80
N GLU A 415 -39.30 7.81 11.06
CA GLU A 415 -39.61 8.94 10.19
C GLU A 415 -40.54 8.55 9.04
N ASN A 416 -40.39 7.36 8.45
CA ASN A 416 -41.32 6.81 7.48
C ASN A 416 -42.74 6.72 8.05
N CYS A 417 -42.89 6.20 9.27
CA CYS A 417 -44.18 6.04 9.95
C CYS A 417 -44.81 7.37 10.39
N THR A 418 -44.02 8.42 10.62
CA THR A 418 -44.50 9.70 11.21
C THR A 418 -44.54 10.87 10.22
N LYS A 419 -43.81 10.79 9.10
CA LYS A 419 -43.72 11.85 8.07
C LYS A 419 -44.02 11.36 6.65
N ALA A 420 -44.62 10.18 6.51
CA ALA A 420 -45.14 9.62 5.25
C ALA A 420 -44.11 9.49 4.11
N LYS A 421 -42.95 8.88 4.38
CA LYS A 421 -42.04 8.41 3.29
C LYS A 421 -42.66 7.30 2.45
N ASN A 422 -43.73 6.66 2.94
CA ASN A 422 -44.54 5.65 2.25
C ASN A 422 -43.72 4.46 1.74
N TYR A 423 -42.79 3.96 2.55
CA TYR A 423 -42.10 2.69 2.28
C TYR A 423 -43.11 1.54 2.20
N LYS A 424 -42.92 0.70 1.19
CA LYS A 424 -43.64 -0.57 1.00
C LYS A 424 -42.91 -1.68 1.75
N ASN A 425 -43.46 -2.89 1.70
CA ASN A 425 -42.76 -4.10 2.13
C ASN A 425 -41.68 -4.47 1.10
N ASP A 426 -40.57 -3.73 1.13
CA ASP A 426 -39.45 -3.80 0.20
C ASP A 426 -38.15 -3.44 0.95
N VAL A 427 -36.99 -3.59 0.30
CA VAL A 427 -35.66 -3.42 0.90
C VAL A 427 -35.04 -2.07 0.51
N TYR A 428 -34.90 -1.17 1.47
CA TYR A 428 -34.38 0.18 1.32
C TYR A 428 -32.93 0.31 1.83
N LEU A 429 -32.24 1.38 1.42
CA LEU A 429 -30.86 1.71 1.83
C LEU A 429 -30.82 3.16 2.36
N LEU A 430 -29.98 3.43 3.36
CA LEU A 430 -29.82 4.78 3.91
C LEU A 430 -29.24 5.75 2.86
N PRO A 431 -29.70 7.02 2.79
CA PRO A 431 -29.16 8.01 1.86
C PRO A 431 -27.65 8.27 2.09
N LYS A 432 -26.87 8.40 1.01
CA LYS A 432 -25.40 8.64 1.05
C LYS A 432 -24.95 9.75 2.00
N LYS A 433 -25.75 10.80 2.19
CA LYS A 433 -25.45 11.90 3.14
C LYS A 433 -25.43 11.43 4.61
N LEU A 434 -26.21 10.41 4.97
CA LEU A 434 -26.14 9.79 6.30
C LEU A 434 -24.90 8.90 6.44
N ASP A 435 -24.56 8.17 5.39
CA ASP A 435 -23.32 7.37 5.29
C ASP A 435 -22.07 8.27 5.47
N GLU A 436 -22.03 9.40 4.76
CA GLU A 436 -21.01 10.46 4.91
C GLU A 436 -21.04 11.10 6.31
N LYS A 437 -22.21 11.21 6.95
CA LYS A 437 -22.32 11.66 8.35
C LYS A 437 -21.72 10.63 9.31
N VAL A 438 -21.97 9.33 9.12
CA VAL A 438 -21.34 8.27 9.95
C VAL A 438 -19.83 8.38 9.84
N ALA A 439 -19.26 8.47 8.64
CA ALA A 439 -17.82 8.67 8.47
C ALA A 439 -17.32 9.92 9.23
N ALA A 440 -17.97 11.08 9.02
CA ALA A 440 -17.59 12.34 9.65
C ALA A 440 -17.65 12.34 11.20
N LEU A 441 -18.50 11.52 11.81
CA LEU A 441 -18.57 11.36 13.27
C LEU A 441 -17.38 10.58 13.87
N HIS A 442 -16.67 9.78 13.06
CA HIS A 442 -15.56 8.93 13.53
C HIS A 442 -14.17 9.54 13.28
N LEU A 443 -14.03 10.40 12.26
CA LEU A 443 -12.75 11.03 11.91
C LEU A 443 -12.05 11.80 13.05
N PRO A 444 -12.73 12.55 13.95
CA PRO A 444 -12.07 13.27 15.04
C PRO A 444 -11.31 12.35 16.01
N SER A 445 -11.86 11.17 16.30
CA SER A 445 -11.23 10.16 17.18
C SER A 445 -9.98 9.53 16.57
N LEU A 446 -9.81 9.61 15.24
CA LEU A 446 -8.62 9.17 14.51
C LEU A 446 -7.60 10.29 14.30
N GLY A 447 -7.86 11.50 14.82
CA GLY A 447 -7.05 12.71 14.55
C GLY A 447 -7.14 13.21 13.10
N ALA A 448 -8.06 12.66 12.29
CA ALA A 448 -8.12 12.93 10.85
C ALA A 448 -8.80 14.29 10.56
N SER A 449 -8.07 15.18 9.88
CA SER A 449 -8.54 16.51 9.49
C SER A 449 -8.96 16.54 8.01
N MET A 450 -10.23 16.86 7.74
CA MET A 450 -10.76 16.93 6.37
C MET A 450 -10.42 18.25 5.68
N THR A 451 -9.67 18.18 4.58
CA THR A 451 -9.47 19.28 3.65
C THR A 451 -10.80 19.75 3.06
N LYS A 452 -11.04 21.06 3.05
CA LYS A 452 -12.12 21.68 2.28
C LYS A 452 -11.56 22.16 0.95
N LEU A 453 -12.14 21.68 -0.16
CA LEU A 453 -11.79 22.16 -1.50
C LEU A 453 -12.10 23.66 -1.62
N SER A 454 -11.17 24.41 -2.21
CA SER A 454 -11.44 25.76 -2.69
C SER A 454 -12.28 25.70 -3.98
N LYS A 455 -12.85 26.84 -4.40
CA LYS A 455 -13.60 26.89 -5.65
C LYS A 455 -12.69 26.63 -6.86
N GLU A 456 -11.54 27.32 -6.93
CA GLU A 456 -10.60 27.20 -8.05
C GLU A 456 -9.98 25.80 -8.19
N GLN A 457 -9.87 25.03 -7.09
CA GLN A 457 -9.44 23.63 -7.13
C GLN A 457 -10.42 22.74 -7.93
N SER A 458 -11.66 23.18 -8.17
CA SER A 458 -12.62 22.49 -9.02
C SER A 458 -12.45 22.78 -10.53
N ASP A 459 -11.69 23.82 -10.90
CA ASP A 459 -11.80 24.48 -12.21
C ASP A 459 -10.52 24.36 -13.09
N TYR A 460 -9.42 23.77 -12.59
CA TYR A 460 -8.04 24.10 -13.01
C TYR A 460 -7.36 23.25 -14.14
N ILE A 461 -7.96 22.17 -14.63
CA ILE A 461 -7.18 21.01 -15.17
C ILE A 461 -6.74 21.03 -16.67
N GLY A 462 -5.84 21.94 -17.13
CA GLY A 462 -5.14 21.80 -18.46
C GLY A 462 -4.19 22.95 -18.94
N VAL A 463 -3.18 22.66 -19.79
CA VAL A 463 -2.16 23.63 -20.37
C VAL A 463 -1.65 23.17 -21.79
N LYS A 464 -0.52 23.49 -22.48
CA LYS A 464 0.87 24.03 -22.23
C LYS A 464 1.63 24.42 -23.55
N ASP A 465 2.63 25.34 -23.55
CA ASP A 465 3.68 25.64 -24.60
C ASP A 465 4.81 26.54 -24.00
N MET A 466 5.91 26.95 -24.70
CA MET A 466 7.12 27.74 -24.29
C MET A 466 6.91 29.07 -23.52
N GLY A 467 5.66 29.45 -23.26
CA GLY A 467 5.30 30.05 -21.96
C GLY A 467 5.70 29.19 -20.74
N LEU A 468 6.22 27.98 -20.98
CA LEU A 468 6.75 26.97 -20.05
C LEU A 468 7.55 27.56 -18.90
N ALA A 469 8.33 28.61 -19.14
CA ALA A 469 9.18 29.20 -18.11
C ALA A 469 8.38 29.78 -16.91
N GLU A 470 7.14 30.25 -17.11
CA GLU A 470 6.29 30.70 -15.99
C GLU A 470 5.73 29.50 -15.21
N PHE A 471 5.32 28.44 -15.91
CA PHE A 471 4.91 27.18 -15.30
C PHE A 471 6.06 26.51 -14.54
N GLY A 472 7.25 26.47 -15.12
CA GLY A 472 8.45 25.93 -14.50
C GLY A 472 8.85 26.72 -13.26
N ARG A 473 8.65 28.05 -13.25
CA ARG A 473 8.79 28.84 -12.01
C ARG A 473 7.77 28.44 -10.94
N LYS A 474 6.51 28.21 -11.32
CA LYS A 474 5.47 27.74 -10.37
C LYS A 474 5.80 26.37 -9.79
N GLU A 475 6.25 25.41 -10.60
CA GLU A 475 6.69 24.10 -10.12
C GLU A 475 8.00 24.15 -9.33
N LEU A 476 8.95 25.04 -9.67
CA LEU A 476 10.13 25.28 -8.85
C LEU A 476 9.74 25.77 -7.45
N THR A 477 8.81 26.72 -7.33
CA THR A 477 8.33 27.18 -6.03
C THR A 477 7.58 26.09 -5.24
N LEU A 478 6.85 25.19 -5.90
CA LEU A 478 6.29 24.00 -5.24
C LEU A 478 7.40 23.05 -4.76
N ALA A 479 8.44 22.83 -5.57
CA ALA A 479 9.58 22.01 -5.19
C ALA A 479 10.43 22.63 -4.07
N GLU A 480 10.56 23.97 -4.00
CA GLU A 480 11.26 24.65 -2.90
C GLU A 480 10.63 24.37 -1.54
N HIS A 481 9.29 24.25 -1.45
CA HIS A 481 8.60 23.80 -0.24
C HIS A 481 8.91 22.35 0.12
N GLU A 482 9.01 21.47 -0.88
CA GLU A 482 9.36 20.06 -0.71
C GLU A 482 10.87 19.80 -0.53
N MET A 483 11.74 20.81 -0.65
CA MET A 483 13.20 20.64 -0.59
C MET A 483 13.84 21.36 0.62
N PRO A 484 13.48 20.98 1.87
CA PRO A 484 13.85 21.73 3.08
C PRO A 484 15.35 21.72 3.35
N GLY A 485 16.09 20.67 2.96
CA GLY A 485 17.55 20.61 3.11
C GLY A 485 18.27 21.65 2.25
N LEU A 486 17.84 21.83 0.99
CA LEU A 486 18.36 22.88 0.12
C LEU A 486 17.96 24.28 0.63
N MET A 487 16.72 24.47 1.09
CA MET A 487 16.29 25.75 1.65
C MET A 487 17.04 26.11 2.93
N ALA A 488 17.35 25.12 3.77
CA ALA A 488 18.20 25.29 4.94
C ALA A 488 19.65 25.65 4.54
N ALA A 489 20.22 25.00 3.52
CA ALA A 489 21.55 25.33 3.01
C ALA A 489 21.61 26.77 2.45
N ARG A 490 20.60 27.21 1.68
CA ARG A 490 20.46 28.62 1.24
C ARG A 490 20.44 29.58 2.44
N LYS A 491 19.70 29.24 3.50
CA LYS A 491 19.56 30.07 4.71
C LYS A 491 20.83 30.12 5.57
N GLU A 492 21.55 29.01 5.69
CA GLU A 492 22.76 28.86 6.52
C GLU A 492 23.99 29.47 5.84
N PHE A 493 24.20 29.19 4.54
CA PHE A 493 25.43 29.54 3.82
C PHE A 493 25.26 30.69 2.83
N GLY A 494 24.03 31.03 2.41
CA GLY A 494 23.77 32.19 1.56
C GLY A 494 24.39 33.51 2.08
N PRO A 495 24.28 33.84 3.38
CA PRO A 495 24.86 35.08 3.92
C PRO A 495 26.40 35.18 3.81
N SER A 496 27.13 34.07 3.75
CA SER A 496 28.59 34.06 3.61
C SER A 496 29.08 33.97 2.17
N GLN A 497 28.20 33.67 1.20
CA GLN A 497 28.54 33.55 -0.24
C GLN A 497 29.78 32.66 -0.50
N PRO A 498 29.83 31.41 0.00
CA PRO A 498 31.04 30.59 -0.01
C PRO A 498 31.58 30.29 -1.41
N PHE A 499 30.73 30.24 -2.44
CA PHE A 499 31.14 29.96 -3.82
C PHE A 499 31.38 31.23 -4.65
N LYS A 500 31.47 32.41 -4.02
CA LYS A 500 31.61 33.70 -4.71
C LYS A 500 32.80 33.71 -5.68
N GLY A 501 32.49 33.78 -6.98
CA GLY A 501 33.50 33.83 -8.03
C GLY A 501 34.03 32.47 -8.50
N MET A 502 33.50 31.37 -7.97
CA MET A 502 33.73 30.02 -8.49
C MET A 502 32.77 29.74 -9.65
N ASN A 503 33.25 28.98 -10.63
CA ASN A 503 32.45 28.44 -11.72
C ASN A 503 32.11 26.98 -11.39
N ILE A 504 30.85 26.69 -11.12
CA ILE A 504 30.39 25.34 -10.80
C ILE A 504 29.60 24.81 -12.00
N ASN A 505 30.09 23.70 -12.54
CA ASN A 505 29.49 23.01 -13.66
C ASN A 505 28.72 21.79 -13.19
N GLY A 506 27.62 21.46 -13.86
CA GLY A 506 26.82 20.28 -13.52
C GLY A 506 26.26 19.55 -14.72
N SER A 507 26.11 18.24 -14.55
CA SER A 507 25.57 17.33 -15.55
C SER A 507 24.43 16.46 -15.01
N LEU A 508 23.90 16.69 -13.80
CA LEU A 508 22.71 15.97 -13.31
C LEU A 508 21.50 16.20 -14.22
N HIS A 509 20.61 15.21 -14.31
CA HIS A 509 19.32 15.29 -15.02
C HIS A 509 18.64 16.66 -14.88
N MET A 510 18.34 17.35 -15.98
CA MET A 510 17.80 18.73 -15.95
C MET A 510 16.29 18.76 -15.62
N THR A 511 15.95 18.46 -14.36
CA THR A 511 14.59 18.45 -13.81
C THR A 511 14.27 19.69 -12.98
N ILE A 512 13.02 19.80 -12.50
CA ILE A 512 12.59 20.79 -11.50
C ILE A 512 13.45 20.71 -10.24
N GLN A 513 13.73 19.50 -9.74
CA GLN A 513 14.56 19.30 -8.53
C GLN A 513 15.98 19.84 -8.74
N THR A 514 16.56 19.57 -9.92
CA THR A 514 17.89 20.07 -10.29
C THR A 514 17.91 21.58 -10.48
N GLY A 515 16.80 22.19 -10.92
CA GLY A 515 16.63 23.64 -10.91
C GLY A 515 16.71 24.25 -9.50
N VAL A 516 16.11 23.61 -8.50
CA VAL A 516 16.21 24.06 -7.09
C VAL A 516 17.65 23.93 -6.56
N LEU A 517 18.39 22.89 -6.96
CA LEU A 517 19.83 22.76 -6.70
C LEU A 517 20.62 23.89 -7.37
N ILE A 518 20.48 24.09 -8.67
CA ILE A 518 21.16 25.16 -9.45
C ILE A 518 20.98 26.53 -8.76
N GLU A 519 19.75 26.86 -8.37
CA GLU A 519 19.46 28.14 -7.70
C GLU A 519 19.96 28.19 -6.25
N THR A 520 20.23 27.04 -5.62
CA THR A 520 20.95 26.96 -4.34
C THR A 520 22.43 27.26 -4.53
N LEU A 521 23.06 26.77 -5.59
CA LEU A 521 24.47 27.07 -5.90
C LEU A 521 24.66 28.55 -6.24
N ALA A 522 23.77 29.10 -7.07
CA ALA A 522 23.74 30.53 -7.39
C ALA A 522 23.48 31.38 -6.13
N ALA A 523 22.56 30.97 -5.24
CA ALA A 523 22.31 31.65 -3.97
C ALA A 523 23.49 31.58 -2.98
N LEU A 524 24.40 30.61 -3.11
CA LEU A 524 25.67 30.51 -2.39
C LEU A 524 26.83 31.24 -3.11
N GLY A 525 26.57 31.92 -4.23
CA GLY A 525 27.52 32.81 -4.94
C GLY A 525 28.19 32.22 -6.19
N ALA A 526 27.86 30.99 -6.58
CA ALA A 526 28.47 30.33 -7.73
C ALA A 526 27.97 30.92 -9.08
N LYS A 527 28.85 30.93 -10.08
CA LYS A 527 28.45 31.01 -11.49
C LYS A 527 28.15 29.59 -11.97
N VAL A 528 26.94 29.34 -12.49
CA VAL A 528 26.50 27.98 -12.82
C VAL A 528 26.36 27.76 -14.34
N ARG A 529 26.78 26.56 -14.80
CA ARG A 529 26.50 26.04 -16.15
C ARG A 529 26.01 24.60 -16.04
N TRP A 530 25.03 24.22 -16.86
CA TRP A 530 24.39 22.92 -16.74
C TRP A 530 24.06 22.26 -18.08
N CYS A 531 24.16 20.93 -18.12
CA CYS A 531 23.58 20.06 -19.14
C CYS A 531 22.88 18.86 -18.46
N SER A 532 22.15 18.05 -19.23
CA SER A 532 21.53 16.82 -18.72
C SER A 532 22.47 15.62 -18.90
N CYS A 533 22.48 14.65 -17.98
CA CYS A 533 23.21 13.37 -18.16
C CYS A 533 22.40 12.32 -18.93
N ASN A 534 21.14 12.59 -19.31
CA ASN A 534 20.36 11.68 -20.14
C ASN A 534 19.38 12.41 -21.07
N ILE A 535 19.43 12.03 -22.36
CA ILE A 535 18.68 12.59 -23.49
C ILE A 535 17.15 12.69 -23.32
N PHE A 536 16.55 11.85 -22.48
CA PHE A 536 15.11 11.86 -22.22
C PHE A 536 14.75 12.38 -20.83
N SER A 537 15.72 12.73 -19.98
CA SER A 537 15.46 13.10 -18.57
C SER A 537 15.08 14.55 -18.35
N THR A 538 15.37 15.43 -19.31
CA THR A 538 15.11 16.87 -19.18
C THR A 538 13.63 17.18 -19.02
N GLN A 539 13.32 18.15 -18.16
CA GLN A 539 12.02 18.81 -18.10
C GLN A 539 12.17 20.20 -18.71
N ASP A 540 11.69 20.39 -19.95
CA ASP A 540 11.97 21.61 -20.73
C ASP A 540 11.45 22.89 -20.07
N HIS A 541 10.44 22.78 -19.21
CA HIS A 541 9.91 23.86 -18.39
C HIS A 541 10.82 24.24 -17.22
N ALA A 542 11.52 23.29 -16.62
CA ALA A 542 12.57 23.56 -15.65
C ALA A 542 13.76 24.24 -16.33
N ALA A 543 14.25 23.66 -17.44
CA ALA A 543 15.34 24.24 -18.24
C ALA A 543 15.02 25.68 -18.68
N ALA A 544 13.83 25.93 -19.22
CA ALA A 544 13.38 27.27 -19.61
C ALA A 544 13.22 28.23 -18.43
N ALA A 545 12.77 27.77 -17.26
CA ALA A 545 12.61 28.61 -16.06
C ALA A 545 13.94 29.02 -15.44
N ILE A 546 14.97 28.16 -15.51
CA ILE A 546 16.34 28.46 -15.06
C ILE A 546 17.05 29.37 -16.06
N ALA A 547 16.99 29.03 -17.37
CA ALA A 547 17.58 29.86 -18.43
C ALA A 547 16.97 31.28 -18.47
N LYS A 548 15.65 31.41 -18.31
CA LYS A 548 14.96 32.72 -18.24
C LYS A 548 15.28 33.50 -16.96
N ALA A 549 15.59 32.83 -15.86
CA ALA A 549 16.00 33.48 -14.61
C ALA A 549 17.45 34.01 -14.66
N GLY A 550 18.27 33.53 -15.61
CA GLY A 550 19.68 33.89 -15.72
C GLY A 550 20.56 33.33 -14.59
N THR A 551 20.04 32.42 -13.77
CA THR A 551 20.74 31.80 -12.63
C THR A 551 21.76 30.74 -13.06
N SER A 552 21.61 30.18 -14.27
CA SER A 552 22.59 29.31 -14.92
C SER A 552 22.53 29.46 -16.44
N THR A 553 23.64 29.17 -17.12
CA THR A 553 23.56 28.76 -18.54
C THR A 553 23.07 27.31 -18.60
N VAL A 554 22.12 26.98 -19.47
CA VAL A 554 21.56 25.61 -19.58
C VAL A 554 21.62 25.14 -21.04
N PHE A 555 22.17 23.95 -21.26
CA PHE A 555 22.20 23.24 -22.53
C PHE A 555 21.52 21.88 -22.33
N ALA A 556 20.20 21.85 -22.42
CA ALA A 556 19.41 20.63 -22.25
C ALA A 556 18.01 20.77 -22.85
N TRP A 557 17.50 19.70 -23.48
CA TRP A 557 16.09 19.52 -23.85
C TRP A 557 15.69 18.03 -23.75
N LYS A 558 14.40 17.71 -23.84
CA LYS A 558 13.91 16.32 -23.85
C LYS A 558 13.86 15.81 -25.29
N GLY A 559 14.50 14.67 -25.54
CA GLY A 559 14.60 14.07 -26.88
C GLY A 559 15.86 14.47 -27.65
N GLU A 560 16.97 14.77 -26.95
CA GLU A 560 18.29 14.98 -27.57
C GLU A 560 18.75 13.74 -28.35
N THR A 561 19.41 13.94 -29.49
CA THR A 561 20.22 12.90 -30.13
C THR A 561 21.59 12.78 -29.45
N LEU A 562 22.28 11.64 -29.61
CA LEU A 562 23.62 11.45 -29.01
C LEU A 562 24.65 12.53 -29.41
N PRO A 563 24.70 13.03 -30.67
CA PRO A 563 25.54 14.18 -31.01
C PRO A 563 25.17 15.47 -30.25
N GLU A 564 23.88 15.75 -30.05
CA GLU A 564 23.41 16.93 -29.32
C GLU A 564 23.75 16.83 -27.83
N TYR A 565 23.55 15.66 -27.22
CA TYR A 565 23.93 15.35 -25.84
C TYR A 565 25.42 15.60 -25.55
N TRP A 566 26.30 15.05 -26.40
CA TRP A 566 27.74 15.23 -26.26
C TRP A 566 28.17 16.68 -26.55
N TRP A 567 27.50 17.37 -27.47
CA TRP A 567 27.67 18.81 -27.69
C TRP A 567 27.23 19.64 -26.48
N CYS A 568 26.05 19.38 -25.89
CA CYS A 568 25.55 20.04 -24.69
C CYS A 568 26.52 19.88 -23.51
N THR A 569 27.07 18.67 -23.34
CA THR A 569 28.13 18.37 -22.36
C THR A 569 29.39 19.20 -22.60
N GLU A 570 29.82 19.36 -23.85
CA GLU A 570 30.96 20.21 -24.18
C GLU A 570 30.69 21.71 -23.99
N GLN A 571 29.48 22.19 -24.32
CA GLN A 571 29.10 23.60 -24.12
C GLN A 571 28.99 23.95 -22.64
N MET A 572 28.46 23.04 -21.81
CA MET A 572 28.48 23.17 -20.36
C MET A 572 29.92 23.31 -19.84
N MET A 573 30.82 22.40 -20.25
CA MET A 573 32.24 22.44 -19.87
C MET A 573 33.02 23.66 -20.38
N THR A 574 32.65 24.23 -21.53
CA THR A 574 33.34 25.37 -22.14
C THR A 574 32.91 26.69 -21.48
N VAL A 575 33.66 27.16 -20.49
CA VAL A 575 33.39 28.41 -19.74
C VAL A 575 33.97 29.62 -20.49
N PRO A 576 33.17 30.63 -20.90
CA PRO A 576 33.69 31.81 -21.59
C PRO A 576 34.67 32.60 -20.71
N GLY A 577 35.92 32.75 -21.17
CA GLY A 577 36.96 33.50 -20.46
C GLY A 577 37.65 32.76 -19.31
N ALA A 578 37.45 31.44 -19.16
CA ALA A 578 38.15 30.63 -18.16
C ALA A 578 38.52 29.24 -18.73
N ASP A 579 39.55 28.61 -18.17
CA ASP A 579 40.06 27.31 -18.61
C ASP A 579 39.20 26.10 -18.20
N GLY A 580 38.03 26.32 -17.60
CA GLY A 580 37.13 25.28 -17.11
C GLY A 580 36.43 25.69 -15.82
N CYS A 581 35.82 24.72 -15.14
CA CYS A 581 35.14 24.90 -13.87
C CYS A 581 36.05 24.68 -12.64
N ASP A 582 35.68 25.30 -11.53
CA ASP A 582 36.30 25.13 -10.21
C ASP A 582 35.77 23.89 -9.45
N GLN A 583 34.56 23.42 -9.80
CA GLN A 583 33.97 22.16 -9.34
C GLN A 583 33.03 21.58 -10.42
N LEU A 584 32.90 20.25 -10.45
CA LEU A 584 32.01 19.53 -11.37
C LEU A 584 31.08 18.58 -10.60
N VAL A 585 29.78 18.70 -10.85
CA VAL A 585 28.72 17.81 -10.36
C VAL A 585 28.33 16.84 -11.48
N ASP A 586 28.45 15.53 -11.23
CA ASP A 586 28.37 14.49 -12.25
C ASP A 586 27.44 13.33 -11.84
N ASP A 587 26.76 12.77 -12.84
CA ASP A 587 25.88 11.61 -12.76
C ASP A 587 26.09 10.77 -14.03
N GLY A 588 26.15 9.45 -13.89
CA GLY A 588 26.72 8.54 -14.90
C GLY A 588 28.26 8.61 -14.99
N GLY A 589 28.87 9.79 -14.87
CA GLY A 589 30.33 9.99 -14.94
C GLY A 589 30.82 10.45 -16.31
N ASP A 590 29.91 10.89 -17.18
CA ASP A 590 30.17 11.12 -18.60
C ASP A 590 30.86 12.47 -18.88
N ALA A 591 30.60 13.50 -18.07
CA ALA A 591 31.39 14.73 -18.09
C ALA A 591 32.82 14.48 -17.59
N THR A 592 32.98 13.69 -16.52
CA THR A 592 34.29 13.23 -16.03
C THR A 592 35.04 12.43 -17.10
N LEU A 593 34.36 11.49 -17.78
CA LEU A 593 34.93 10.68 -18.86
C LEU A 593 35.43 11.56 -20.02
N LEU A 594 34.67 12.59 -20.40
CA LEU A 594 35.05 13.52 -21.48
C LEU A 594 36.35 14.26 -21.16
N ILE A 595 36.54 14.72 -19.92
CA ILE A 595 37.80 15.38 -19.50
C ILE A 595 38.98 14.39 -19.55
N HIS A 596 38.80 13.17 -19.01
CA HIS A 596 39.86 12.17 -18.99
C HIS A 596 40.27 11.73 -20.40
N LYS A 597 39.30 11.42 -21.27
CA LYS A 597 39.57 11.00 -22.67
C LYS A 597 40.07 12.15 -23.52
N GLY A 598 39.53 13.36 -23.35
CA GLY A 598 40.04 14.54 -24.05
C GLY A 598 41.52 14.78 -23.75
N LYS A 599 41.92 14.76 -22.47
CA LYS A 599 43.33 14.86 -22.09
C LYS A 599 44.19 13.72 -22.64
N GLU A 600 43.71 12.48 -22.57
CA GLU A 600 44.42 11.31 -23.13
C GLU A 600 44.70 11.46 -24.64
N PHE A 601 43.75 12.02 -25.40
CA PHE A 601 43.93 12.26 -26.83
C PHE A 601 44.75 13.52 -27.14
N GLU A 602 44.70 14.56 -26.31
CA GLU A 602 45.64 15.70 -26.41
C GLU A 602 47.09 15.27 -26.16
N GLU A 603 47.34 14.41 -25.17
CA GLU A 603 48.69 13.88 -24.88
C GLU A 603 49.22 12.98 -26.00
N LYS A 604 48.36 12.23 -26.70
CA LYS A 604 48.72 11.51 -27.94
C LYS A 604 49.01 12.48 -29.08
N PHE A 605 48.11 13.43 -29.35
CA PHE A 605 48.27 14.42 -30.40
C PHE A 605 49.56 15.26 -30.22
N ALA A 606 49.90 15.63 -29.00
CA ALA A 606 51.14 16.34 -28.67
C ALA A 606 52.41 15.47 -28.85
N LYS A 607 52.29 14.14 -28.79
CA LYS A 607 53.40 13.19 -28.89
C LYS A 607 53.70 12.75 -30.34
N ASP A 608 52.67 12.48 -31.13
CA ASP A 608 52.82 11.90 -32.48
C ASP A 608 51.86 12.49 -33.55
N GLY A 609 51.02 13.47 -33.18
CA GLY A 609 50.09 14.12 -34.09
C GLY A 609 48.82 13.30 -34.41
N SER A 610 48.62 12.14 -33.77
CA SER A 610 47.40 11.35 -33.96
C SER A 610 46.17 12.06 -33.39
N LEU A 611 45.12 12.16 -34.21
CA LEU A 611 43.79 12.60 -33.79
C LEU A 611 42.92 11.39 -33.43
N PRO A 612 41.87 11.57 -32.59
CA PRO A 612 40.85 10.56 -32.39
C PRO A 612 40.23 10.08 -33.71
N ASP A 613 40.04 8.76 -33.85
CA ASP A 613 39.42 8.15 -35.02
C ASP A 613 38.11 7.44 -34.66
N PRO A 614 36.94 7.98 -35.04
CA PRO A 614 35.65 7.31 -34.86
C PRO A 614 35.50 5.95 -35.58
N SER A 615 36.39 5.61 -36.52
CA SER A 615 36.38 4.27 -37.15
C SER A 615 36.92 3.17 -36.22
N SER A 616 37.69 3.53 -35.19
CA SER A 616 38.34 2.60 -34.26
C SER A 616 37.42 1.83 -33.29
N THR A 617 36.11 2.11 -33.32
CA THR A 617 35.12 1.48 -32.42
C THR A 617 33.86 1.04 -33.19
N THR A 618 33.14 0.05 -32.67
CA THR A 618 31.80 -0.30 -33.14
C THR A 618 30.69 0.45 -32.37
N ASN A 619 30.92 0.79 -31.10
CA ASN A 619 29.94 1.43 -30.22
C ASN A 619 29.57 2.83 -30.73
N ALA A 620 28.28 3.06 -31.01
CA ALA A 620 27.80 4.28 -31.67
C ALA A 620 27.99 5.54 -30.82
N GLU A 621 27.79 5.47 -29.50
CA GLU A 621 27.96 6.61 -28.60
C GLU A 621 29.43 7.03 -28.48
N PHE A 622 30.35 6.06 -28.40
CA PHE A 622 31.78 6.32 -28.40
C PHE A 622 32.28 6.91 -29.74
N LYS A 623 31.58 6.69 -30.86
CA LYS A 623 31.86 7.42 -32.11
C LYS A 623 31.54 8.90 -31.99
N CYS A 624 30.44 9.26 -31.35
CA CYS A 624 30.09 10.66 -31.07
C CYS A 624 31.17 11.32 -30.19
N ILE A 625 31.63 10.65 -29.13
CA ILE A 625 32.73 11.13 -28.28
C ILE A 625 34.02 11.33 -29.09
N LEU A 626 34.44 10.33 -29.87
CA LEU A 626 35.67 10.44 -30.66
C LEU A 626 35.58 11.52 -31.75
N GLN A 627 34.42 11.72 -32.38
CA GLN A 627 34.24 12.77 -33.38
C GLN A 627 34.25 14.16 -32.72
N LEU A 628 33.56 14.33 -31.58
CA LEU A 628 33.60 15.56 -30.78
C LEU A 628 35.04 15.90 -30.37
N LEU A 629 35.78 14.95 -29.79
CA LEU A 629 37.16 15.15 -29.35
C LEU A 629 38.09 15.49 -30.52
N LYS A 630 37.90 14.86 -31.69
CA LYS A 630 38.66 15.15 -32.91
C LYS A 630 38.49 16.59 -33.37
N ASP A 631 37.24 17.06 -33.44
CA ASP A 631 36.94 18.42 -33.89
C ASP A 631 37.37 19.45 -32.84
N SER A 632 37.21 19.14 -31.55
CA SER A 632 37.63 19.99 -30.43
C SER A 632 39.16 20.18 -30.35
N ILE A 633 39.93 19.10 -30.46
CA ILE A 633 41.42 19.12 -30.44
C ILE A 633 41.99 19.83 -31.69
N GLN A 634 41.27 19.82 -32.82
CA GLN A 634 41.65 20.63 -34.00
C GLN A 634 41.53 22.14 -33.74
N VAL A 635 40.60 22.57 -32.88
CA VAL A 635 40.38 23.98 -32.53
C VAL A 635 41.27 24.43 -31.36
N ASP A 636 41.32 23.66 -30.27
CA ASP A 636 42.20 23.92 -29.12
C ASP A 636 42.85 22.61 -28.64
N LYS A 637 44.16 22.52 -28.92
CA LYS A 637 45.01 21.33 -28.69
C LYS A 637 45.32 21.04 -27.23
N THR A 638 44.86 21.88 -26.30
CA THR A 638 45.16 21.77 -24.86
C THR A 638 43.93 22.06 -23.97
N LYS A 639 42.73 22.14 -24.58
CA LYS A 639 41.46 22.44 -23.90
C LYS A 639 41.24 21.55 -22.69
N TYR A 640 41.30 20.22 -22.87
CA TYR A 640 41.00 19.24 -21.84
C TYR A 640 42.13 19.12 -20.81
N THR A 641 43.39 19.35 -21.22
CA THR A 641 44.54 19.47 -20.34
C THR A 641 44.40 20.67 -19.40
N ARG A 642 44.00 21.84 -19.92
CA ARG A 642 43.73 23.03 -19.10
C ARG A 642 42.48 22.86 -18.24
N MET A 643 41.41 22.23 -18.75
CA MET A 643 40.24 21.84 -17.94
C MET A 643 40.60 20.89 -16.80
N ALA A 644 41.45 19.88 -17.03
CA ALA A 644 41.91 18.96 -15.99
C ALA A 644 42.80 19.65 -14.95
N ALA A 645 43.63 20.63 -15.37
CA ALA A 645 44.42 21.46 -14.45
C ALA A 645 43.55 22.45 -13.66
N LYS A 646 42.49 23.00 -14.27
CA LYS A 646 41.51 23.88 -13.62
C LYS A 646 40.61 23.11 -12.64
N CYS A 647 40.18 21.91 -13.04
CA CYS A 647 39.60 20.90 -12.15
C CYS A 647 40.61 20.29 -11.16
N LYS A 648 41.85 20.79 -11.10
CA LYS A 648 42.83 20.54 -10.04
C LYS A 648 43.11 21.75 -9.13
N GLY A 649 42.53 22.94 -9.34
CA GLY A 649 42.80 24.07 -8.45
C GLY A 649 41.89 25.30 -8.59
N VAL A 650 41.50 25.83 -7.43
CA VAL A 650 40.86 27.15 -7.32
C VAL A 650 41.88 28.23 -7.71
N SER A 651 41.50 29.16 -8.58
CA SER A 651 42.41 30.19 -9.11
C SER A 651 42.88 31.16 -8.03
N GLU A 652 44.12 31.68 -8.14
CA GLU A 652 44.63 32.71 -7.23
C GLU A 652 43.69 33.91 -7.09
N GLU A 653 43.09 34.37 -8.20
CA GLU A 653 42.11 35.46 -8.19
C GLU A 653 40.89 35.13 -7.33
N THR A 654 40.39 33.88 -7.42
CA THR A 654 39.28 33.39 -6.60
C THR A 654 39.69 33.26 -5.13
N LEU A 655 40.90 32.77 -4.83
CA LEU A 655 41.44 32.71 -3.46
C LEU A 655 41.63 34.11 -2.85
N ARG A 656 42.01 35.12 -3.65
CA ARG A 656 42.04 36.54 -3.24
C ARG A 656 40.65 37.07 -2.92
N VAL A 657 39.62 36.72 -3.71
CA VAL A 657 38.22 37.09 -3.45
C VAL A 657 37.64 36.41 -2.21
N LEU A 658 38.10 35.19 -1.88
CA LEU A 658 37.69 34.42 -0.70
C LEU A 658 38.52 34.71 0.57
N GLY A 659 39.57 35.53 0.49
CA GLY A 659 40.35 35.98 1.64
C GLY A 659 41.25 34.91 2.29
N ALA A 660 41.73 33.94 1.51
CA ALA A 660 42.65 32.90 2.00
C ALA A 660 44.08 33.45 2.23
N ASP A 661 44.83 32.80 3.13
CA ASP A 661 46.22 33.19 3.45
C ASP A 661 47.22 32.57 2.47
N PHE A 662 48.23 33.34 2.06
CA PHE A 662 49.08 33.06 0.88
C PHE A 662 50.27 32.12 1.17
N GLY A 663 50.08 31.17 2.08
CA GLY A 663 51.10 30.20 2.50
C GLY A 663 51.13 28.89 1.68
N ALA A 664 50.02 28.51 1.04
CA ALA A 664 49.93 27.26 0.29
C ALA A 664 48.92 27.35 -0.88
N ILE A 665 49.41 27.18 -2.11
CA ILE A 665 48.54 26.97 -3.28
C ILE A 665 47.99 25.54 -3.18
N CYS A 666 46.67 25.38 -3.01
CA CYS A 666 46.06 24.06 -2.86
C CYS A 666 45.72 23.45 -4.22
N GLU A 667 46.50 22.43 -4.62
CA GLU A 667 46.26 21.59 -5.80
C GLU A 667 45.05 20.64 -5.62
N SER A 668 43.87 21.17 -5.30
CA SER A 668 42.64 20.40 -5.49
C SER A 668 41.41 21.23 -5.89
N ALA A 669 40.81 20.82 -7.01
CA ALA A 669 39.40 20.98 -7.38
C ALA A 669 38.88 19.56 -7.68
N LYS A 670 37.55 19.34 -7.63
CA LYS A 670 37.01 18.01 -7.25
C LYS A 670 35.68 17.69 -7.94
N VAL A 671 35.45 16.40 -8.21
CA VAL A 671 34.19 15.86 -8.78
C VAL A 671 33.26 15.34 -7.69
N LEU A 672 31.96 15.48 -7.90
CA LEU A 672 30.93 14.87 -7.07
C LEU A 672 30.10 13.88 -7.89
N HIS A 673 29.85 12.70 -7.34
CA HIS A 673 29.18 11.63 -8.09
C HIS A 673 27.92 11.09 -7.42
N GLU A 674 26.80 11.24 -8.13
CA GLU A 674 25.44 10.98 -7.65
C GLU A 674 25.03 9.49 -7.65
N THR A 675 25.61 8.65 -8.52
CA THR A 675 25.11 7.28 -8.77
C THR A 675 26.17 6.19 -8.73
N THR A 676 25.75 5.01 -8.26
CA THR A 676 26.59 3.81 -8.05
C THR A 676 27.51 3.51 -9.24
N THR A 677 26.99 3.62 -10.47
CA THR A 677 27.70 3.31 -11.72
C THR A 677 28.92 4.20 -11.97
N GLY A 678 28.78 5.51 -11.80
CA GLY A 678 29.92 6.44 -11.98
C GLY A 678 30.88 6.41 -10.79
N VAL A 679 30.39 6.09 -9.59
CA VAL A 679 31.24 5.76 -8.44
C VAL A 679 32.10 4.51 -8.71
N HIS A 680 31.59 3.49 -9.42
CA HIS A 680 32.42 2.37 -9.88
C HIS A 680 33.47 2.83 -10.91
N ARG A 681 33.12 3.64 -11.91
CA ARG A 681 34.08 4.24 -12.87
C ARG A 681 35.20 5.03 -12.13
N LEU A 682 34.84 5.84 -11.13
CA LEU A 682 35.78 6.61 -10.31
C LEU A 682 36.71 5.70 -9.48
N ARG A 683 36.17 4.67 -8.83
CA ARG A 683 36.96 3.66 -8.08
C ARG A 683 37.92 2.90 -9.00
N GLU A 684 37.51 2.58 -10.23
CA GLU A 684 38.38 1.95 -11.24
C GLU A 684 39.53 2.87 -11.66
N MET A 685 39.25 4.14 -11.98
CA MET A 685 40.29 5.11 -12.35
C MET A 685 41.24 5.42 -11.19
N ALA A 686 40.75 5.48 -9.95
CA ALA A 686 41.59 5.63 -8.76
C ALA A 686 42.51 4.41 -8.56
N ALA A 687 41.98 3.19 -8.67
CA ALA A 687 42.76 1.95 -8.52
C ALA A 687 43.89 1.79 -9.57
N LYS A 688 43.73 2.38 -10.76
CA LYS A 688 44.77 2.43 -11.80
C LYS A 688 45.74 3.62 -11.68
N GLY A 689 45.43 4.60 -10.84
CA GLY A 689 46.14 5.89 -10.79
C GLY A 689 45.84 6.82 -11.99
N GLU A 690 44.77 6.53 -12.74
CA GLU A 690 44.33 7.30 -13.91
C GLU A 690 43.46 8.51 -13.54
N LEU A 691 42.87 8.51 -12.34
CA LEU A 691 41.97 9.57 -11.87
C LEU A 691 42.68 10.93 -11.81
N LEU A 692 42.17 11.93 -12.52
CA LEU A 692 42.83 13.24 -12.70
C LEU A 692 42.64 14.21 -11.52
N PHE A 693 41.63 14.03 -10.68
CA PHE A 693 41.30 14.91 -9.56
C PHE A 693 40.55 14.14 -8.44
N PRO A 694 40.56 14.62 -7.18
CA PRO A 694 39.76 14.02 -6.11
C PRO A 694 38.28 13.93 -6.45
N ALA A 695 37.59 12.91 -5.92
CA ALA A 695 36.13 12.82 -6.02
C ALA A 695 35.47 12.52 -4.66
N ILE A 696 34.26 13.03 -4.44
CA ILE A 696 33.38 12.57 -3.35
C ILE A 696 32.21 11.77 -3.93
N ASN A 697 32.07 10.56 -3.42
CA ASN A 697 30.98 9.65 -3.63
C ASN A 697 29.77 10.11 -2.82
N VAL A 698 28.81 10.75 -3.48
CA VAL A 698 27.54 11.17 -2.87
C VAL A 698 26.57 9.98 -2.81
N ASN A 699 26.63 9.05 -3.78
CA ASN A 699 25.76 7.88 -3.86
C ASN A 699 25.74 7.04 -2.56
N ASP A 700 26.91 6.67 -2.03
CA ASP A 700 27.04 5.75 -0.90
C ASP A 700 26.76 6.42 0.46
N CYS A 701 26.34 7.69 0.48
CA CYS A 701 25.82 8.32 1.71
C CYS A 701 24.53 7.62 2.15
N VAL A 702 24.31 7.50 3.46
CA VAL A 702 23.16 6.81 4.07
C VAL A 702 21.86 7.51 3.70
N THR A 703 21.84 8.84 3.70
CA THR A 703 20.71 9.68 3.26
C THR A 703 20.56 9.81 1.73
N LYS A 704 21.46 9.18 0.96
CA LYS A 704 21.33 9.04 -0.50
C LYS A 704 20.91 7.61 -0.83
N SER A 705 21.84 6.66 -0.78
CA SER A 705 21.69 5.25 -1.21
C SER A 705 20.35 4.58 -0.88
N LYS A 706 19.86 4.63 0.37
CA LYS A 706 18.56 4.02 0.75
C LYS A 706 17.48 5.01 1.19
N PHE A 707 17.59 6.25 0.70
CA PHE A 707 16.43 7.14 0.58
C PHE A 707 16.06 7.31 -0.90
N ASP A 708 16.98 7.83 -1.70
CA ASP A 708 16.85 8.04 -3.14
C ASP A 708 16.67 6.72 -3.89
N ASN A 709 17.70 5.87 -3.90
CA ASN A 709 17.69 4.67 -4.74
C ASN A 709 16.63 3.65 -4.28
N VAL A 710 16.14 3.73 -3.02
CA VAL A 710 15.00 2.91 -2.56
C VAL A 710 13.66 3.63 -2.77
N TYR A 711 13.40 4.75 -2.10
CA TYR A 711 12.06 5.38 -2.10
C TYR A 711 11.79 6.23 -3.35
N GLY A 712 12.82 6.82 -3.96
CA GLY A 712 12.73 7.49 -5.26
C GLY A 712 12.40 6.52 -6.38
N CYS A 713 13.10 5.37 -6.45
CA CYS A 713 12.75 4.31 -7.40
C CYS A 713 11.38 3.68 -7.08
N ARG A 714 11.02 3.56 -5.79
CA ARG A 714 9.69 3.08 -5.36
C ARG A 714 8.54 3.98 -5.80
N HIS A 715 8.78 5.30 -5.90
CA HIS A 715 7.81 6.25 -6.43
C HIS A 715 7.77 6.24 -7.96
N SER A 716 8.94 6.27 -8.59
CA SER A 716 9.08 6.66 -10.00
C SER A 716 8.99 5.51 -11.02
N LEU A 717 9.32 4.27 -10.64
CA LEU A 717 9.09 3.11 -11.51
C LEU A 717 7.60 2.98 -11.93
N PRO A 718 6.63 2.86 -10.99
CA PRO A 718 5.23 2.66 -11.39
C PRO A 718 4.69 3.87 -12.16
N ASP A 719 5.04 5.09 -11.77
CA ASP A 719 4.68 6.32 -12.47
C ASP A 719 5.14 6.29 -13.94
N SER A 720 6.39 5.89 -14.20
CA SER A 720 6.92 5.78 -15.56
C SER A 720 6.25 4.68 -16.41
N ILE A 721 5.95 3.52 -15.82
CA ILE A 721 5.22 2.44 -16.50
C ILE A 721 3.78 2.90 -16.84
N MET A 722 3.11 3.56 -15.88
CA MET A 722 1.76 4.11 -16.06
C MET A 722 1.74 5.16 -17.18
N ARG A 723 2.58 6.21 -17.11
CA ARG A 723 2.61 7.26 -18.16
C ARG A 723 3.04 6.73 -19.53
N ALA A 724 3.92 5.72 -19.58
CA ALA A 724 4.37 5.11 -20.83
C ALA A 724 3.32 4.23 -21.50
N THR A 725 2.58 3.41 -20.75
CA THR A 725 1.82 2.30 -21.34
C THR A 725 0.36 2.26 -20.93
N ASP A 726 -0.02 3.07 -19.94
CA ASP A 726 -1.35 3.11 -19.33
C ASP A 726 -1.78 1.71 -18.81
N VAL A 727 -0.81 0.80 -18.60
CA VAL A 727 -1.04 -0.58 -18.16
C VAL A 727 -1.46 -0.62 -16.70
N MET A 728 -2.51 -1.38 -16.41
CA MET A 728 -2.86 -1.72 -15.05
C MET A 728 -1.80 -2.68 -14.47
N ILE A 729 -0.89 -2.17 -13.62
CA ILE A 729 0.18 -2.95 -12.97
C ILE A 729 -0.39 -4.06 -12.07
N GLY A 730 -1.56 -3.82 -11.46
CA GLY A 730 -2.28 -4.80 -10.65
C GLY A 730 -2.42 -6.15 -11.37
N GLY A 731 -2.12 -7.24 -10.65
CA GLY A 731 -2.24 -8.61 -11.11
C GLY A 731 -1.47 -8.98 -12.37
N LYS A 732 -0.52 -8.13 -12.76
CA LYS A 732 0.54 -8.50 -13.68
C LYS A 732 1.63 -9.25 -12.93
N ARG A 733 2.35 -10.09 -13.65
CA ARG A 733 3.58 -10.71 -13.17
C ARG A 733 4.73 -9.77 -13.53
N ALA A 734 5.34 -9.16 -12.53
CA ALA A 734 6.41 -8.18 -12.72
C ALA A 734 7.74 -8.78 -12.26
N LEU A 735 8.72 -8.88 -13.15
CA LEU A 735 10.07 -9.33 -12.81
C LEU A 735 10.97 -8.12 -12.56
N VAL A 736 11.63 -8.09 -11.41
CA VAL A 736 12.70 -7.14 -11.11
C VAL A 736 14.02 -7.91 -11.08
N ALA A 737 14.94 -7.57 -11.97
CA ALA A 737 16.26 -8.17 -12.04
C ALA A 737 17.26 -7.35 -11.21
N GLY A 738 17.88 -8.00 -10.23
CA GLY A 738 18.64 -7.35 -9.15
C GLY A 738 17.74 -6.93 -7.99
N TYR A 739 18.20 -7.17 -6.76
CA TYR A 739 17.53 -6.81 -5.52
C TYR A 739 18.46 -6.01 -4.59
N GLY A 740 19.36 -5.20 -5.19
CA GLY A 740 19.99 -4.05 -4.55
C GLY A 740 18.98 -2.98 -4.17
N ASP A 741 19.43 -1.74 -3.94
CA ASP A 741 18.55 -0.69 -3.39
C ASP A 741 17.45 -0.25 -4.38
N VAL A 742 17.82 -0.05 -5.64
CA VAL A 742 16.88 0.16 -6.76
C VAL A 742 15.91 -1.01 -6.86
N GLY A 743 16.44 -2.24 -6.93
CA GLY A 743 15.64 -3.47 -7.01
C GLY A 743 14.62 -3.63 -5.88
N LYS A 744 15.01 -3.34 -4.63
CA LYS A 744 14.11 -3.29 -3.46
C LYS A 744 13.01 -2.25 -3.66
N GLY A 745 13.38 -1.01 -4.02
CA GLY A 745 12.44 0.07 -4.28
C GLY A 745 11.40 -0.32 -5.34
N CYS A 746 11.88 -0.82 -6.47
CA CYS A 746 11.07 -1.34 -7.58
C CYS A 746 10.15 -2.49 -7.15
N ALA A 747 10.66 -3.50 -6.46
CA ALA A 747 9.87 -4.66 -6.01
C ALA A 747 8.75 -4.26 -5.04
N PHE A 748 9.04 -3.38 -4.07
CA PHE A 748 8.02 -2.83 -3.17
C PHE A 748 7.00 -1.94 -3.87
N ALA A 749 7.37 -1.25 -4.94
CA ALA A 749 6.46 -0.47 -5.76
C ALA A 749 5.50 -1.35 -6.54
N MET A 750 6.04 -2.33 -7.28
CA MET A 750 5.23 -3.24 -8.09
C MET A 750 4.30 -4.09 -7.21
N ARG A 751 4.76 -4.55 -6.04
CA ARG A 751 3.91 -5.21 -5.02
C ARG A 751 2.86 -4.26 -4.44
N GLY A 752 3.21 -3.01 -4.19
CA GLY A 752 2.29 -1.97 -3.69
C GLY A 752 1.23 -1.54 -4.72
N ALA A 753 1.56 -1.64 -6.01
CA ALA A 753 0.63 -1.51 -7.13
C ALA A 753 -0.05 -2.85 -7.51
N GLY A 754 0.08 -3.88 -6.67
CA GLY A 754 -0.66 -5.13 -6.77
C GLY A 754 -0.16 -6.16 -7.78
N ALA A 755 1.03 -5.98 -8.35
CA ALA A 755 1.66 -7.01 -9.19
C ALA A 755 2.16 -8.21 -8.34
N ARG A 756 2.12 -9.41 -8.91
CA ARG A 756 2.84 -10.57 -8.37
C ARG A 756 4.30 -10.45 -8.79
N VAL A 757 5.15 -10.01 -7.87
CA VAL A 757 6.56 -9.70 -8.17
C VAL A 757 7.44 -10.96 -8.08
N LEU A 758 8.25 -11.16 -9.12
CA LEU A 758 9.33 -12.15 -9.20
C LEU A 758 10.68 -11.42 -9.14
N ILE A 759 11.68 -12.02 -8.50
CA ILE A 759 13.02 -11.44 -8.34
C ILE A 759 14.05 -12.37 -8.99
N THR A 760 15.01 -11.82 -9.72
CA THR A 760 16.25 -12.53 -10.06
C THR A 760 17.42 -11.89 -9.33
N GLU A 761 18.32 -12.71 -8.80
CA GLU A 761 19.51 -12.25 -8.06
C GLU A 761 20.69 -13.20 -8.25
N ILE A 762 21.89 -12.65 -8.12
CA ILE A 762 23.17 -13.37 -8.03
C ILE A 762 23.75 -13.31 -6.61
N ASP A 763 23.37 -12.33 -5.80
CA ASP A 763 23.79 -12.23 -4.40
C ASP A 763 22.82 -13.03 -3.49
N PRO A 764 23.29 -14.06 -2.76
CA PRO A 764 22.44 -14.91 -1.93
C PRO A 764 21.87 -14.19 -0.70
N ILE A 765 22.48 -13.09 -0.24
CA ILE A 765 21.96 -12.25 0.85
C ILE A 765 20.79 -11.43 0.32
N CYS A 766 20.91 -10.84 -0.86
CA CYS A 766 19.80 -10.13 -1.52
C CYS A 766 18.65 -11.08 -1.88
N ALA A 767 18.94 -12.27 -2.42
CA ALA A 767 17.93 -13.30 -2.67
C ALA A 767 17.21 -13.74 -1.38
N LEU A 768 17.94 -13.97 -0.28
CA LEU A 768 17.33 -14.32 1.01
C LEU A 768 16.45 -13.18 1.55
N GLN A 769 16.87 -11.92 1.41
CA GLN A 769 16.05 -10.76 1.78
C GLN A 769 14.75 -10.69 0.96
N ALA A 770 14.79 -10.98 -0.34
CA ALA A 770 13.58 -11.06 -1.17
C ALA A 770 12.62 -12.16 -0.68
N CYS A 771 13.13 -13.35 -0.38
CA CYS A 771 12.33 -14.45 0.18
C CYS A 771 11.72 -14.12 1.55
N MET A 772 12.44 -13.43 2.44
CA MET A 772 11.90 -13.00 3.75
C MET A 772 10.81 -11.93 3.62
N GLU A 773 10.86 -11.12 2.57
CA GLU A 773 9.79 -10.19 2.17
C GLU A 773 8.63 -10.87 1.39
N GLY A 774 8.64 -12.20 1.27
CA GLY A 774 7.58 -12.95 0.59
C GLY A 774 7.59 -12.83 -0.94
N PHE A 775 8.68 -12.32 -1.54
CA PHE A 775 8.89 -12.36 -2.97
C PHE A 775 9.36 -13.75 -3.41
N GLN A 776 8.98 -14.17 -4.63
CA GLN A 776 9.51 -15.39 -5.23
C GLN A 776 10.80 -15.07 -5.97
N VAL A 777 11.91 -15.69 -5.56
CA VAL A 777 13.17 -15.67 -6.32
C VAL A 777 13.15 -16.79 -7.37
N VAL A 778 13.60 -16.46 -8.59
CA VAL A 778 13.65 -17.33 -9.79
C VAL A 778 14.86 -16.96 -10.65
N THR A 779 15.17 -17.75 -11.68
CA THR A 779 15.96 -17.26 -12.82
C THR A 779 15.06 -16.61 -13.87
N LEU A 780 15.63 -15.85 -14.81
CA LEU A 780 14.85 -15.21 -15.88
C LEU A 780 14.31 -16.24 -16.88
N GLU A 781 15.09 -17.28 -17.14
CA GLU A 781 14.80 -18.39 -18.06
C GLU A 781 13.61 -19.24 -17.58
N GLU A 782 13.43 -19.39 -16.26
CA GLU A 782 12.32 -20.14 -15.65
C GLU A 782 10.95 -19.49 -15.89
N CYS A 783 10.88 -18.17 -16.12
CA CYS A 783 9.61 -17.43 -16.11
C CYS A 783 9.38 -16.47 -17.28
N VAL A 784 10.34 -16.28 -18.19
CA VAL A 784 10.27 -15.29 -19.29
C VAL A 784 9.00 -15.39 -20.16
N GLY A 785 8.46 -16.60 -20.37
CA GLY A 785 7.22 -16.81 -21.14
C GLY A 785 5.95 -16.36 -20.42
N GLU A 786 6.00 -16.16 -19.10
CA GLU A 786 4.81 -15.91 -18.26
C GLU A 786 4.80 -14.52 -17.60
N VAL A 787 5.81 -13.68 -17.84
CA VAL A 787 5.97 -12.36 -17.19
C VAL A 787 5.44 -11.23 -18.09
N ASP A 788 4.78 -10.25 -17.47
CA ASP A 788 4.14 -9.12 -18.15
C ASP A 788 5.04 -7.90 -18.27
N ILE A 789 5.84 -7.64 -17.23
CA ILE A 789 6.66 -6.44 -17.06
C ILE A 789 8.03 -6.89 -16.57
N PHE A 790 9.09 -6.48 -17.25
CA PHE A 790 10.47 -6.75 -16.91
C PHE A 790 11.19 -5.44 -16.61
N THR A 791 11.79 -5.33 -15.43
CA THR A 791 12.56 -4.16 -15.00
C THR A 791 13.98 -4.59 -14.62
N SER A 792 14.98 -4.09 -15.34
CA SER A 792 16.39 -4.26 -14.98
C SER A 792 16.85 -3.16 -14.03
N ALA A 793 17.42 -3.56 -12.89
CA ALA A 793 17.82 -2.69 -11.79
C ALA A 793 19.22 -3.09 -11.25
N THR A 794 20.11 -3.55 -12.13
CA THR A 794 21.33 -4.27 -11.74
C THR A 794 22.59 -3.43 -11.71
N GLY A 795 22.71 -2.40 -12.56
CA GLY A 795 24.00 -1.74 -12.82
C GLY A 795 24.98 -2.61 -13.61
N ASN A 796 24.48 -3.63 -14.34
CA ASN A 796 25.28 -4.65 -15.03
C ASN A 796 24.67 -5.01 -16.41
N PHE A 797 25.47 -5.58 -17.32
CA PHE A 797 25.16 -5.68 -18.75
C PHE A 797 24.51 -7.00 -19.18
N LYS A 798 23.75 -6.96 -20.29
CA LYS A 798 23.09 -8.09 -20.97
C LYS A 798 22.21 -8.99 -20.09
N ILE A 799 21.48 -8.37 -19.16
CA ILE A 799 20.49 -9.03 -18.28
C ILE A 799 19.30 -9.55 -19.10
N ILE A 800 18.75 -8.71 -19.99
CA ILE A 800 17.61 -9.05 -20.86
C ILE A 800 18.12 -9.18 -22.30
N THR A 801 18.41 -10.42 -22.71
CA THR A 801 18.97 -10.73 -24.03
C THR A 801 17.90 -10.80 -25.13
N LEU A 802 18.34 -10.79 -26.40
CA LEU A 802 17.47 -11.06 -27.55
C LEU A 802 16.75 -12.42 -27.43
N GLU A 803 17.43 -13.45 -26.92
CA GLU A 803 16.85 -14.79 -26.72
C GLU A 803 15.89 -14.86 -25.52
N HIS A 804 15.87 -13.83 -24.66
CA HIS A 804 14.84 -13.65 -23.64
C HIS A 804 13.64 -12.95 -24.27
N MET A 805 13.87 -11.84 -25.00
CA MET A 805 12.79 -11.06 -25.64
C MET A 805 11.99 -11.87 -26.67
N LYS A 806 12.63 -12.73 -27.47
CA LYS A 806 11.96 -13.68 -28.39
C LYS A 806 11.03 -14.71 -27.72
N LYS A 807 11.11 -14.88 -26.40
CA LYS A 807 10.31 -15.82 -25.61
C LYS A 807 9.24 -15.12 -24.77
N MET A 808 9.20 -13.79 -24.76
CA MET A 808 8.22 -13.04 -24.00
C MET A 808 6.84 -13.14 -24.65
N LYS A 809 5.79 -13.14 -23.83
CA LYS A 809 4.41 -12.93 -24.30
C LYS A 809 4.28 -11.62 -25.10
N ASN A 810 3.42 -11.61 -26.12
CA ASN A 810 3.11 -10.42 -26.90
C ASN A 810 2.71 -9.24 -25.99
N ASN A 811 3.24 -8.06 -26.29
CA ASN A 811 3.14 -6.83 -25.50
C ASN A 811 3.60 -7.00 -24.04
N ALA A 812 4.65 -7.78 -23.81
CA ALA A 812 5.46 -7.65 -22.59
C ALA A 812 6.15 -6.28 -22.58
N ILE A 813 6.21 -5.66 -21.40
CA ILE A 813 6.88 -4.37 -21.21
C ILE A 813 8.29 -4.62 -20.70
N VAL A 814 9.29 -3.99 -21.31
CA VAL A 814 10.71 -4.15 -20.99
C VAL A 814 11.29 -2.78 -20.71
N CYS A 815 11.83 -2.57 -19.51
CA CYS A 815 12.38 -1.29 -19.09
C CYS A 815 13.62 -1.41 -18.21
N ASN A 816 14.42 -0.35 -18.20
CA ASN A 816 15.66 -0.26 -17.43
C ASN A 816 15.57 0.92 -16.46
N ILE A 817 15.99 0.70 -15.21
CA ILE A 817 16.07 1.73 -14.16
C ILE A 817 17.43 1.66 -13.42
N GLY A 818 18.36 0.81 -13.88
CA GLY A 818 19.71 0.69 -13.35
C GLY A 818 20.69 1.65 -14.03
N HIS A 819 21.27 1.27 -15.18
CA HIS A 819 22.27 2.10 -15.88
C HIS A 819 22.26 1.95 -17.42
N PHE A 820 22.72 3.01 -18.11
CA PHE A 820 22.93 3.10 -19.57
C PHE A 820 21.79 2.49 -20.43
N ASP A 821 22.11 1.86 -21.56
CA ASP A 821 21.22 1.19 -22.52
C ASP A 821 21.53 -0.30 -22.71
N ASN A 822 22.36 -0.87 -21.83
CA ASN A 822 23.03 -2.16 -22.02
C ASN A 822 22.59 -3.27 -21.05
N GLU A 823 21.75 -2.99 -20.04
CA GLU A 823 21.09 -4.04 -19.24
C GLU A 823 20.12 -4.85 -20.11
N ILE A 824 19.45 -4.16 -21.04
CA ILE A 824 18.69 -4.74 -22.15
C ILE A 824 19.62 -4.79 -23.38
N ALA A 825 19.56 -5.87 -24.14
CA ALA A 825 20.37 -6.06 -25.35
C ALA A 825 19.83 -5.27 -26.56
N MET A 826 19.76 -3.94 -26.46
CA MET A 826 19.17 -3.05 -27.47
C MET A 826 19.82 -3.20 -28.85
N GLU A 827 21.16 -3.17 -28.93
CA GLU A 827 21.89 -3.33 -30.19
C GLU A 827 21.59 -4.68 -30.88
N ASP A 828 21.42 -5.76 -30.10
CA ASP A 828 21.08 -7.09 -30.63
C ASP A 828 19.60 -7.15 -31.10
N LEU A 829 18.70 -6.38 -30.46
CA LEU A 829 17.27 -6.29 -30.81
C LEU A 829 17.04 -5.46 -32.08
N GLU A 830 17.64 -4.27 -32.17
CA GLU A 830 17.55 -3.39 -33.35
C GLU A 830 18.12 -4.04 -34.62
N LYS A 831 19.13 -4.90 -34.47
CA LYS A 831 19.75 -5.66 -35.57
C LYS A 831 19.10 -7.01 -35.85
N CYS A 832 18.04 -7.38 -35.12
CA CYS A 832 17.37 -8.67 -35.30
C CYS A 832 16.75 -8.78 -36.70
N PRO A 833 17.12 -9.79 -37.53
CA PRO A 833 16.63 -9.89 -38.90
C PRO A 833 15.10 -9.94 -38.98
N GLY A 834 14.53 -9.00 -39.75
CA GLY A 834 13.08 -8.89 -39.95
C GLY A 834 12.29 -8.23 -38.82
N ILE A 835 12.97 -7.68 -37.79
CA ILE A 835 12.32 -6.86 -36.76
C ILE A 835 11.65 -5.62 -37.39
N LYS A 836 10.55 -5.16 -36.82
CA LYS A 836 9.92 -3.86 -37.12
C LYS A 836 9.78 -3.06 -35.83
N VAL A 837 9.95 -1.74 -35.91
CA VAL A 837 9.77 -0.84 -34.77
C VAL A 837 8.55 0.04 -34.99
N GLU A 838 7.56 -0.10 -34.12
CA GLU A 838 6.34 0.69 -34.09
C GLU A 838 6.45 1.68 -32.91
N ASN A 839 6.87 2.93 -33.17
CA ASN A 839 6.83 3.97 -32.14
C ASN A 839 5.35 4.30 -31.83
N ILE A 840 4.94 4.08 -30.58
CA ILE A 840 3.55 4.27 -30.12
C ILE A 840 3.34 5.72 -29.66
N LYS A 841 4.31 6.24 -28.90
CA LYS A 841 4.48 7.63 -28.49
C LYS A 841 5.97 7.84 -28.12
N PRO A 842 6.46 9.08 -27.94
CA PRO A 842 7.86 9.30 -27.57
C PRO A 842 8.29 8.48 -26.35
N GLN A 843 9.46 7.83 -26.44
CA GLN A 843 10.01 6.88 -25.47
C GLN A 843 9.19 5.59 -25.24
N VAL A 844 8.29 5.20 -26.17
CA VAL A 844 7.47 3.98 -26.10
C VAL A 844 7.47 3.27 -27.46
N ASP A 845 8.35 2.27 -27.60
CA ASP A 845 8.64 1.60 -28.86
C ASP A 845 8.22 0.13 -28.82
N ARG A 846 7.34 -0.30 -29.73
CA ARG A 846 6.97 -1.71 -29.87
C ARG A 846 7.83 -2.38 -30.93
N PHE A 847 8.72 -3.27 -30.50
CA PHE A 847 9.57 -4.09 -31.37
C PHE A 847 8.83 -5.38 -31.74
N VAL A 848 8.54 -5.57 -33.02
CA VAL A 848 7.74 -6.68 -33.57
C VAL A 848 8.63 -7.68 -34.29
N PHE A 849 8.59 -8.93 -33.86
CA PHE A 849 9.34 -10.05 -34.43
C PHE A 849 8.68 -10.59 -35.72
N PRO A 850 9.42 -11.37 -36.55
CA PRO A 850 8.92 -11.86 -37.84
C PRO A 850 7.67 -12.77 -37.79
N ASP A 851 7.33 -13.33 -36.62
CA ASP A 851 6.14 -14.13 -36.35
C ASP A 851 4.92 -13.30 -35.92
N GLY A 852 5.09 -11.98 -35.71
CA GLY A 852 4.03 -11.03 -35.36
C GLY A 852 3.87 -10.74 -33.86
N HIS A 853 4.54 -11.47 -32.96
CA HIS A 853 4.61 -11.05 -31.56
C HIS A 853 5.54 -9.85 -31.40
N GLY A 854 5.40 -9.08 -30.34
CA GLY A 854 6.31 -7.97 -30.06
C GLY A 854 6.42 -7.61 -28.59
N VAL A 855 7.47 -6.88 -28.25
CA VAL A 855 7.76 -6.36 -26.90
C VAL A 855 7.73 -4.83 -26.91
N ILE A 856 7.27 -4.22 -25.83
CA ILE A 856 7.21 -2.77 -25.65
C ILE A 856 8.44 -2.36 -24.84
N VAL A 857 9.42 -1.75 -25.50
CA VAL A 857 10.61 -1.20 -24.86
C VAL A 857 10.35 0.24 -24.46
N LEU A 858 10.69 0.58 -23.21
CA LEU A 858 10.54 1.94 -22.68
C LEU A 858 11.87 2.70 -22.70
N ALA A 859 11.80 3.99 -23.03
CA ALA A 859 12.95 4.91 -23.13
C ALA A 859 14.14 4.36 -23.94
N SER A 860 13.85 3.54 -24.97
CA SER A 860 14.85 2.88 -25.82
C SER A 860 15.92 2.12 -25.01
N GLY A 861 15.51 1.51 -23.89
CA GLY A 861 16.39 0.76 -22.98
C GLY A 861 17.18 1.60 -21.98
N ARG A 862 17.02 2.94 -21.98
CA ARG A 862 17.59 3.87 -20.99
C ARG A 862 16.66 4.09 -19.79
N LEU A 863 17.09 4.91 -18.83
CA LEU A 863 16.43 5.14 -17.54
C LEU A 863 14.94 5.53 -17.67
N VAL A 864 14.06 4.57 -17.40
CA VAL A 864 12.61 4.67 -17.65
C VAL A 864 11.90 5.69 -16.76
N ASN A 865 12.29 5.77 -15.49
CA ASN A 865 11.75 6.70 -14.49
C ASN A 865 11.85 8.16 -14.94
N LEU A 866 12.96 8.52 -15.59
CA LEU A 866 13.23 9.87 -16.09
C LEU A 866 12.77 10.04 -17.55
N GLY A 867 12.95 9.02 -18.39
CA GLY A 867 12.59 9.09 -19.81
C GLY A 867 11.08 9.15 -20.05
N CYS A 868 10.32 8.29 -19.37
CA CYS A 868 8.87 8.14 -19.55
C CYS A 868 8.02 8.92 -18.53
N ALA A 869 8.63 9.41 -17.43
CA ALA A 869 7.96 10.29 -16.46
C ALA A 869 8.84 11.49 -16.08
N THR A 870 9.09 11.69 -14.79
CA THR A 870 9.74 12.89 -14.22
C THR A 870 10.83 12.57 -13.19
N GLY A 871 11.30 11.32 -13.13
CA GLY A 871 12.30 10.90 -12.16
C GLY A 871 11.77 10.87 -10.72
N HIS A 872 12.65 11.20 -9.78
CA HIS A 872 12.38 11.05 -8.34
C HIS A 872 11.74 12.32 -7.73
N PRO A 873 10.85 12.17 -6.74
CA PRO A 873 10.10 13.29 -6.18
C PRO A 873 10.98 14.24 -5.37
N SER A 874 10.59 15.52 -5.31
CA SER A 874 11.42 16.61 -4.79
C SER A 874 11.95 16.37 -3.36
N PHE A 875 11.14 15.82 -2.46
CA PHE A 875 11.55 15.54 -1.08
C PHE A 875 12.74 14.57 -0.98
N VAL A 876 12.78 13.53 -1.81
CA VAL A 876 13.89 12.56 -1.75
C VAL A 876 15.14 13.11 -2.43
N MET A 877 14.98 13.84 -3.54
CA MET A 877 16.11 14.53 -4.19
C MET A 877 16.66 15.68 -3.34
N SER A 878 15.88 16.24 -2.42
CA SER A 878 16.40 17.16 -1.41
C SER A 878 17.45 16.50 -0.52
N CYS A 879 17.31 15.21 -0.20
CA CYS A 879 18.31 14.47 0.58
C CYS A 879 19.61 14.33 -0.23
N SER A 880 19.53 13.82 -1.46
CA SER A 880 20.68 13.66 -2.36
C SER A 880 21.37 14.99 -2.67
N PHE A 881 20.60 16.02 -3.04
CA PHE A 881 21.15 17.32 -3.43
C PHE A 881 21.62 18.16 -2.23
N THR A 882 21.14 17.90 -1.01
CA THR A 882 21.78 18.47 0.19
C THR A 882 23.13 17.81 0.45
N ASN A 883 23.29 16.49 0.21
CA ASN A 883 24.61 15.86 0.22
C ASN A 883 25.52 16.46 -0.86
N GLN A 884 25.03 16.69 -2.09
CA GLN A 884 25.79 17.42 -3.12
C GLN A 884 26.31 18.78 -2.61
N VAL A 885 25.42 19.66 -2.11
CA VAL A 885 25.82 20.99 -1.59
C VAL A 885 26.79 20.88 -0.40
N LEU A 886 26.56 19.97 0.54
CA LEU A 886 27.47 19.77 1.68
C LEU A 886 28.83 19.22 1.23
N ALA A 887 28.87 18.39 0.19
CA ALA A 887 30.12 17.91 -0.41
C ALA A 887 30.87 19.06 -1.12
N GLN A 888 30.20 19.94 -1.85
CA GLN A 888 30.82 21.15 -2.45
C GLN A 888 31.43 22.09 -1.40
N LEU A 889 30.79 22.20 -0.23
CA LEU A 889 31.27 22.99 0.90
C LEU A 889 32.45 22.30 1.63
N ASP A 890 32.37 20.99 1.88
CA ASP A 890 33.48 20.21 2.43
C ASP A 890 34.70 20.21 1.48
N ILE A 891 34.49 20.10 0.16
CA ILE A 891 35.51 20.28 -0.87
C ILE A 891 36.26 21.59 -0.65
N LEU A 892 35.52 22.71 -0.50
CA LEU A 892 36.06 24.06 -0.33
C LEU A 892 36.76 24.24 1.02
N GLU A 893 36.19 23.70 2.11
CA GLU A 893 36.80 23.73 3.44
C GLU A 893 38.13 22.96 3.45
N ASN A 894 38.19 21.78 2.83
CA ASN A 894 39.41 20.99 2.75
C ASN A 894 40.49 21.64 1.85
N CYS A 895 40.11 22.43 0.84
CA CYS A 895 41.06 23.26 0.06
C CYS A 895 41.63 24.41 0.91
N THR A 896 40.77 25.13 1.63
CA THR A 896 41.17 26.32 2.40
C THR A 896 41.88 26.01 3.71
N LYS A 897 41.76 24.78 4.24
CA LYS A 897 42.39 24.33 5.50
C LYS A 897 43.52 23.30 5.31
N ALA A 898 44.12 23.25 4.12
CA ALA A 898 45.32 22.45 3.79
C ALA A 898 45.25 20.94 4.14
N LYS A 899 44.05 20.34 4.13
CA LYS A 899 43.85 18.91 4.40
C LYS A 899 44.15 18.01 3.20
N ASN A 900 44.34 18.59 2.02
CA ASN A 900 44.90 17.99 0.80
C ASN A 900 44.34 16.58 0.46
N TYR A 901 43.10 16.55 -0.01
CA TYR A 901 42.57 15.37 -0.70
C TYR A 901 43.45 15.01 -1.90
N LYS A 902 43.72 13.71 -2.06
CA LYS A 902 44.45 13.14 -3.20
C LYS A 902 43.47 12.80 -4.33
N ASN A 903 44.00 12.42 -5.49
CA ASN A 903 43.23 11.86 -6.60
C ASN A 903 42.69 10.46 -6.23
N ASP A 904 41.66 10.42 -5.39
CA ASP A 904 41.05 9.23 -4.80
C ASP A 904 39.55 9.50 -4.52
N VAL A 905 38.80 8.47 -4.13
CA VAL A 905 37.34 8.53 -3.92
C VAL A 905 37.00 8.55 -2.44
N TYR A 906 36.49 9.70 -1.96
CA TYR A 906 36.10 9.93 -0.57
C TYR A 906 34.59 9.76 -0.36
N LEU A 907 34.16 9.57 0.89
CA LEU A 907 32.76 9.60 1.32
C LEU A 907 32.56 10.80 2.25
N LEU A 908 31.34 11.37 2.29
CA LEU A 908 31.01 12.42 3.27
C LEU A 908 31.16 11.89 4.71
N PRO A 909 31.69 12.69 5.65
CA PRO A 909 31.67 12.35 7.07
C PRO A 909 30.25 12.06 7.57
N LYS A 910 30.04 10.98 8.31
CA LYS A 910 28.72 10.54 8.83
C LYS A 910 27.94 11.64 9.56
N LYS A 911 28.61 12.62 10.17
CA LYS A 911 27.96 13.77 10.81
C LYS A 911 27.27 14.73 9.82
N LEU A 912 27.75 14.85 8.59
CA LEU A 912 27.08 15.61 7.54
C LEU A 912 25.89 14.84 6.95
N ASP A 913 26.02 13.53 6.82
CA ASP A 913 24.94 12.60 6.45
C ASP A 913 23.77 12.65 7.48
N GLU A 914 24.09 12.58 8.77
CA GLU A 914 23.13 12.80 9.86
C GLU A 914 22.54 14.23 9.86
N LYS A 915 23.32 15.26 9.47
CA LYS A 915 22.81 16.63 9.29
C LYS A 915 21.79 16.68 8.15
N VAL A 916 22.01 15.98 7.03
CA VAL A 916 21.00 15.89 5.96
C VAL A 916 19.71 15.32 6.52
N ALA A 917 19.74 14.18 7.22
CA ALA A 917 18.53 13.60 7.83
C ALA A 917 17.82 14.61 8.75
N ALA A 918 18.57 15.25 9.67
CA ALA A 918 18.02 16.20 10.64
C ALA A 918 17.35 17.43 10.00
N LEU A 919 17.81 17.88 8.83
CA LEU A 919 17.19 19.00 8.09
C LEU A 919 15.84 18.67 7.45
N HIS A 920 15.52 17.39 7.22
CA HIS A 920 14.30 16.96 6.52
C HIS A 920 13.17 16.56 7.48
N LEU A 921 13.49 16.09 8.69
CA LEU A 921 12.51 15.62 9.67
C LEU A 921 11.41 16.63 10.07
N PRO A 922 11.69 17.95 10.24
CA PRO A 922 10.65 18.91 10.63
C PRO A 922 9.49 19.03 9.62
N SER A 923 9.77 18.92 8.31
CA SER A 923 8.74 18.97 7.26
C SER A 923 7.82 17.74 7.26
N LEU A 924 8.26 16.63 7.86
CA LEU A 924 7.45 15.43 8.07
C LEU A 924 6.71 15.43 9.42
N GLY A 925 6.81 16.51 10.20
CA GLY A 925 6.29 16.58 11.58
C GLY A 925 7.07 15.71 12.59
N ALA A 926 8.20 15.13 12.20
CA ALA A 926 8.95 14.21 13.03
C ALA A 926 9.79 14.94 14.09
N SER A 927 9.56 14.63 15.37
CA SER A 927 10.26 15.21 16.52
C SER A 927 11.30 14.23 17.08
N MET A 928 12.59 14.59 17.01
CA MET A 928 13.68 13.76 17.51
C MET A 928 13.80 13.83 19.04
N THR A 929 13.93 12.67 19.69
CA THR A 929 14.34 12.59 21.10
C THR A 929 15.82 12.95 21.22
N LYS A 930 16.15 13.88 22.11
CA LYS A 930 17.53 14.22 22.46
C LYS A 930 18.01 13.35 23.62
N LEU A 931 19.17 12.70 23.45
CA LEU A 931 19.80 11.91 24.51
C LEU A 931 20.20 12.79 25.70
N SER A 932 20.02 12.30 26.92
CA SER A 932 20.73 12.84 28.08
C SER A 932 22.23 12.54 27.96
N LYS A 933 23.07 13.28 28.69
CA LYS A 933 24.51 13.02 28.74
C LYS A 933 24.81 11.60 29.22
N GLU A 934 24.09 11.14 30.25
CA GLU A 934 24.16 9.78 30.78
C GLU A 934 23.78 8.71 29.75
N GLN A 935 22.69 8.91 28.99
CA GLN A 935 22.27 7.98 27.93
C GLN A 935 23.30 7.90 26.79
N ALA A 936 23.88 9.04 26.39
CA ALA A 936 24.89 9.11 25.35
C ALA A 936 26.19 8.40 25.78
N ASP A 937 26.64 8.63 27.02
CA ASP A 937 27.82 7.96 27.59
C ASP A 937 27.60 6.45 27.79
N TYR A 938 26.39 6.03 28.19
CA TYR A 938 26.03 4.61 28.36
C TYR A 938 26.15 3.80 27.05
N ILE A 939 25.85 4.41 25.90
CA ILE A 939 26.01 3.76 24.57
C ILE A 939 27.29 4.17 23.83
N GLY A 940 28.16 4.96 24.46
CA GLY A 940 29.47 5.35 23.92
C GLY A 940 29.45 6.31 22.73
N VAL A 941 28.44 7.20 22.62
CA VAL A 941 28.32 8.18 21.53
C VAL A 941 28.23 9.63 22.03
N PRO A 942 28.54 10.65 21.21
CA PRO A 942 28.28 12.04 21.56
C PRO A 942 26.78 12.39 21.54
N VAL A 943 26.36 13.31 22.41
CA VAL A 943 24.96 13.81 22.48
C VAL A 943 24.48 14.44 21.16
N GLU A 944 25.39 15.03 20.37
CA GLU A 944 25.13 15.65 19.06
C GLU A 944 25.70 14.83 17.87
N GLY A 945 25.86 13.52 18.06
CA GLY A 945 26.36 12.58 17.04
C GLY A 945 27.86 12.68 16.71
N PRO A 946 28.40 11.74 15.90
CA PRO A 946 27.67 10.68 15.20
C PRO A 946 27.09 9.60 16.11
N PHE A 947 25.89 9.13 15.81
CA PHE A 947 25.11 8.21 16.64
C PHE A 947 25.30 6.73 16.28
N LYS A 948 26.13 6.43 15.27
CA LYS A 948 26.45 5.07 14.80
C LYS A 948 27.93 4.98 14.37
N PRO A 949 28.59 3.82 14.51
CA PRO A 949 29.94 3.61 13.98
C PRO A 949 29.91 3.55 12.44
N ASP A 950 31.05 3.79 11.80
CA ASP A 950 31.16 3.83 10.33
C ASP A 950 30.90 2.48 9.65
N THR A 951 31.02 1.37 10.39
CA THR A 951 30.68 0.01 9.93
C THR A 951 29.18 -0.32 10.03
N TYR A 952 28.38 0.55 10.64
CA TYR A 952 26.93 0.37 10.67
C TYR A 952 26.35 0.65 9.28
N ARG A 953 25.46 -0.24 8.82
CA ARG A 953 24.98 -0.21 7.43
C ARG A 953 23.87 0.82 7.17
N TYR A 954 23.30 1.42 8.22
CA TYR A 954 22.38 2.58 8.20
C TYR A 954 22.77 3.62 9.27
#